data_AF-A0A9P3GPX2-F1
#
_entry.id   AF-A0A9P3GPX2-F1
#
_cell.length_a   1.000
_cell.length_b   1.000
_cell.length_c   1.000
_cell.angle_alpha   90.00
_cell.angle_beta   90.00
_cell.angle_gamma   90.00
#
_symmetry.space_group_name_H-M   'P 1'
#
loop_
_entity.id
_entity.type
_entity.pdbx_description
1 polymer ?
#
loop_
_entity_poly.entity_id
_entity_poly.type
_entity_poly.pdbx_seq_one_letter_code
_entity_poly.pdbx_strand_id
1 'polypeptide(L)'
;MAPGRDQFQYSEVPLGVFLANFDLEFSKKRVKSMNGTAKGSSSGLVSDKTSDSGLLCNALDGIVNGSEYRYLAVPKSSSTPAFTPTIALFQRPDTVDANNVWAWLVSPVDNVSDEALAGFHFALPGETANERMPFLVDTDAGGKARRQLEECISEMLLHQHRVHVFMLHISHFAARVSRWDRAGCVVSEAIDLKGRLFDDIVFRLAHLSQADIGFDDGAKLASPAQVEKLRQYKPENAYLKDYRDRILECAEAYPIYEISCPLINKHLLQQTRKHAQGFFDDSDSEDEGPIRWNLPRSKQTKTYLVGRPLTTRRPLAGKSTVGFVAFDVAQARLVFVKDQWRVADDMVTELGVYEDFVSHAIRGIAQLEAGGDVARQRTRSQDFADSAFRNEMTVERVHTRLVSETVGRPLKDFDSGESLLRHVAFAVNAHKAAIKAGVLHHDISHGNILIDAKTGFGFLNDWDVSIFTAYIQDKAERVGFGGTWAYGSALALAYPQKPFEVEDDIEAFIWLIVYMAICYMEHDLSKDEQEALVENLFHAREVFPTTDEEEREQYIGGALKLHYIQLGKPPVQLRNRSDPVAVFLDAAFKLLHDLYAKIDFPAIEHWRGGARGPRSFVPGRGSNSVLDGLTHEVLYGMLVKAGNGWAEWRREAERKRQAQTMKTVSEFVARASVEMSR
;
A
#
# COMPACT_ATOMS: atom_id res chain seq x y z
N MET A 1 -13.53 -3.37 -9.10
CA MET A 1 -12.70 -4.59 -8.97
C MET A 1 -13.47 -5.74 -9.60
N ALA A 2 -12.84 -6.61 -10.37
CA ALA A 2 -13.55 -7.75 -10.98
C ALA A 2 -13.97 -8.73 -9.86
N PRO A 3 -15.27 -9.01 -9.67
CA PRO A 3 -15.71 -10.06 -8.76
C PRO A 3 -15.23 -11.42 -9.32
N GLY A 4 -14.59 -12.24 -8.47
CA GLY A 4 -14.43 -13.68 -8.74
C GLY A 4 -13.01 -14.26 -8.82
N ARG A 5 -11.92 -13.49 -8.75
CA ARG A 5 -10.56 -14.06 -8.68
C ARG A 5 -10.00 -14.01 -7.25
N ASP A 6 -9.35 -15.10 -6.84
CA ASP A 6 -8.58 -15.18 -5.59
C ASP A 6 -7.48 -14.13 -5.57
N GLN A 7 -7.21 -13.52 -4.41
CA GLN A 7 -6.27 -12.40 -4.31
C GLN A 7 -4.88 -12.81 -3.82
N PHE A 8 -4.79 -13.98 -3.21
CA PHE A 8 -3.53 -14.67 -2.98
C PHE A 8 -3.35 -15.78 -4.03
N GLN A 9 -2.11 -15.98 -4.46
CA GLN A 9 -1.76 -17.21 -5.16
C GLN A 9 -1.57 -18.34 -4.12
N TYR A 10 -2.11 -19.51 -4.42
CA TYR A 10 -1.96 -20.71 -3.59
C TYR A 10 -0.99 -21.68 -4.24
N SER A 11 -0.11 -22.29 -3.45
CA SER A 11 0.85 -23.28 -3.94
C SER A 11 0.93 -24.46 -2.98
N GLU A 12 0.59 -25.67 -3.48
CA GLU A 12 0.78 -26.91 -2.73
C GLU A 12 2.24 -27.38 -2.82
N VAL A 13 2.83 -27.76 -1.69
CA VAL A 13 4.17 -28.34 -1.62
C VAL A 13 4.20 -29.62 -0.79
N PRO A 14 5.11 -30.57 -1.07
CA PRO A 14 5.31 -31.74 -0.20
C PRO A 14 5.64 -31.32 1.24
N LEU A 15 5.21 -32.10 2.23
CA LEU A 15 5.37 -31.75 3.65
C LEU A 15 6.83 -31.55 4.01
N GLY A 16 7.72 -32.43 3.54
CA GLY A 16 9.16 -32.30 3.78
C GLY A 16 9.74 -30.97 3.27
N VAL A 17 9.27 -30.50 2.12
CA VAL A 17 9.66 -29.20 1.56
C VAL A 17 9.12 -28.06 2.41
N PHE A 18 7.87 -28.14 2.87
CA PHE A 18 7.27 -27.15 3.76
C PHE A 18 8.06 -27.02 5.07
N LEU A 19 8.34 -28.14 5.73
CA LEU A 19 9.02 -28.17 7.02
C LEU A 19 10.48 -27.68 6.92
N ALA A 20 11.19 -28.08 5.86
CA ALA A 20 12.58 -27.67 5.61
C ALA A 20 12.74 -26.18 5.41
N ASN A 21 11.73 -25.54 4.82
CA ASN A 21 11.82 -24.14 4.45
C ASN A 21 11.31 -23.20 5.54
N PHE A 22 10.43 -23.64 6.44
CA PHE A 22 9.73 -22.75 7.37
C PHE A 22 9.99 -23.07 8.85
N ASP A 23 11.20 -23.58 9.16
CA ASP A 23 11.69 -23.82 10.52
C ASP A 23 10.82 -24.75 11.38
N LEU A 24 10.01 -25.58 10.72
CA LEU A 24 9.22 -26.63 11.34
C LEU A 24 9.97 -27.99 11.34
N GLU A 25 11.24 -28.01 10.91
CA GLU A 25 12.08 -29.20 10.84
C GLU A 25 12.72 -29.66 12.18
N PHE A 26 12.94 -30.96 12.34
CA PHE A 26 13.64 -31.53 13.51
C PHE A 26 15.15 -31.31 13.46
N SER A 27 15.64 -30.31 14.22
CA SER A 27 17.06 -30.27 14.58
C SER A 27 17.44 -31.46 15.47
N LYS A 28 18.32 -32.34 14.97
CA LYS A 28 18.90 -33.47 15.73
C LYS A 28 19.51 -33.07 17.09
N LYS A 29 19.86 -31.79 17.28
CA LYS A 29 20.43 -31.27 18.54
C LYS A 29 19.39 -31.07 19.65
N ARG A 30 18.10 -30.85 19.34
CA ARG A 30 17.04 -30.60 20.34
C ARG A 30 16.32 -31.86 20.84
N VAL A 31 16.40 -32.97 20.10
CA VAL A 31 15.75 -34.25 20.48
C VAL A 31 16.28 -34.81 21.80
N LYS A 32 17.55 -34.54 22.17
CA LYS A 32 18.12 -35.00 23.45
C LYS A 32 17.50 -34.36 24.70
N SER A 33 16.86 -33.20 24.57
CA SER A 33 16.15 -32.54 25.68
C SER A 33 14.72 -33.06 25.86
N MET A 34 14.14 -33.73 24.86
CA MET A 34 12.73 -34.15 24.84
C MET A 34 12.49 -35.55 25.43
N ASN A 35 13.53 -36.35 25.59
CA ASN A 35 13.41 -37.70 26.18
C ASN A 35 13.19 -37.71 27.70
N GLY A 36 13.02 -36.54 28.33
CA GLY A 36 12.80 -36.42 29.77
C GLY A 36 11.34 -36.50 30.24
N THR A 37 10.34 -36.21 29.40
CA THR A 37 8.95 -36.00 29.91
C THR A 37 7.79 -36.34 28.96
N ALA A 38 7.99 -37.02 27.83
CA ALA A 38 6.88 -37.45 26.96
C ALA A 38 6.61 -38.96 27.04
N LYS A 39 6.09 -39.43 28.18
CA LYS A 39 5.29 -40.66 28.26
C LYS A 39 3.88 -40.28 28.73
N GLY A 40 3.14 -39.64 27.83
CA GLY A 40 1.69 -39.47 27.94
C GLY A 40 1.05 -40.15 26.74
N SER A 41 0.30 -41.22 27.01
CA SER A 41 -0.56 -41.88 26.03
C SER A 41 -1.74 -40.96 25.65
N SER A 42 -1.96 -40.70 24.38
CA SER A 42 -3.22 -40.11 23.90
C SER A 42 -3.59 -40.66 22.52
N SER A 43 -4.03 -41.91 22.51
CA SER A 43 -4.94 -42.43 21.48
C SER A 43 -6.33 -41.84 21.77
N GLY A 44 -6.66 -40.70 21.17
CA GLY A 44 -7.93 -40.03 21.44
C GLY A 44 -8.18 -38.79 20.60
N LEU A 45 -8.01 -38.88 19.28
CA LEU A 45 -8.60 -37.93 18.35
C LEU A 45 -9.92 -38.52 17.81
N VAL A 46 -10.96 -37.70 17.95
CA VAL A 46 -12.39 -38.02 18.00
C VAL A 46 -12.88 -38.88 16.84
N SER A 47 -13.66 -39.91 17.18
CA SER A 47 -14.50 -40.67 16.26
C SER A 47 -15.86 -39.99 16.05
N ASP A 48 -16.31 -40.00 14.80
CA ASP A 48 -17.69 -39.92 14.31
C ASP A 48 -18.53 -38.68 14.67
N LYS A 49 -18.85 -37.91 13.61
CA LYS A 49 -20.01 -37.02 13.49
C LYS A 49 -20.30 -36.13 14.72
N THR A 50 -19.48 -35.11 14.95
CA THR A 50 -19.87 -33.77 15.46
C THR A 50 -18.61 -32.96 15.74
N SER A 51 -18.43 -31.85 15.02
CA SER A 51 -17.37 -30.87 15.30
C SER A 51 -17.77 -30.01 16.51
N ASP A 52 -17.76 -30.57 17.72
CA ASP A 52 -17.79 -29.72 18.90
C ASP A 52 -16.42 -29.05 19.02
N SER A 53 -16.38 -27.74 18.76
CA SER A 53 -15.14 -26.96 18.78
C SER A 53 -14.40 -27.10 20.10
N GLY A 54 -15.11 -27.37 21.21
CA GLY A 54 -14.52 -27.66 22.51
C GLY A 54 -13.68 -28.94 22.55
N LEU A 55 -14.11 -30.02 21.87
CA LEU A 55 -13.34 -31.26 21.80
C LEU A 55 -12.03 -31.09 21.04
N LEU A 56 -12.08 -30.38 19.91
CA LEU A 56 -10.88 -30.09 19.12
C LEU A 56 -9.91 -29.18 19.89
N CYS A 57 -10.41 -28.15 20.58
CA CYS A 57 -9.59 -27.30 21.45
C CYS A 57 -8.86 -28.13 22.52
N ASN A 58 -9.58 -28.99 23.24
CA ASN A 58 -9.00 -29.85 24.27
C ASN A 58 -7.92 -30.79 23.73
N ALA A 59 -8.11 -31.34 22.52
CA ALA A 59 -7.13 -32.21 21.88
C ALA A 59 -5.85 -31.44 21.52
N LEU A 60 -5.98 -30.26 20.89
CA LEU A 60 -4.85 -29.41 20.54
C LEU A 60 -4.12 -28.87 21.78
N ASP A 61 -4.86 -28.49 22.82
CA ASP A 61 -4.30 -28.07 24.11
C ASP A 61 -3.53 -29.18 24.82
N GLY A 62 -3.98 -30.43 24.67
CA GLY A 62 -3.24 -31.61 25.14
C GLY A 62 -1.84 -31.70 24.54
N ILE A 63 -1.67 -31.30 23.27
CA ILE A 63 -0.38 -31.34 22.57
C ILE A 63 0.56 -30.24 23.07
N VAL A 64 0.05 -29.02 23.27
CA VAL A 64 0.84 -27.85 23.69
C VAL A 64 0.89 -27.67 25.21
N ASN A 65 0.56 -28.73 25.96
CA ASN A 65 0.50 -28.69 27.41
C ASN A 65 1.83 -28.23 28.02
N GLY A 66 1.76 -27.29 28.96
CA GLY A 66 2.93 -26.65 29.58
C GLY A 66 3.49 -25.45 28.81
N SER A 67 2.99 -25.13 27.61
CA SER A 67 3.29 -23.85 26.94
C SER A 67 2.42 -22.70 27.49
N GLU A 68 2.82 -21.45 27.20
CA GLU A 68 2.02 -20.24 27.47
C GLU A 68 0.83 -20.07 26.50
N TYR A 69 0.68 -20.97 25.52
CA TYR A 69 -0.34 -20.89 24.48
C TYR A 69 -1.48 -21.87 24.72
N ARG A 70 -2.69 -21.48 24.30
CA ARG A 70 -3.90 -22.31 24.36
C ARG A 70 -4.76 -22.12 23.12
N TYR A 71 -5.34 -23.20 22.64
CA TYR A 71 -6.35 -23.22 21.58
C TYR A 71 -7.73 -23.02 22.19
N LEU A 72 -8.45 -22.00 21.72
CA LEU A 72 -9.79 -21.69 22.19
C LEU A 72 -10.72 -21.38 21.04
N ALA A 73 -12.02 -21.50 21.31
CA ALA A 73 -13.05 -20.94 20.45
C ALA A 73 -12.86 -19.41 20.39
N VAL A 74 -12.87 -18.87 19.18
CA VAL A 74 -12.60 -17.44 18.96
C VAL A 74 -13.82 -16.63 19.37
N PRO A 75 -13.69 -15.63 20.27
CA PRO A 75 -14.79 -14.73 20.58
C PRO A 75 -15.30 -14.05 19.31
N LYS A 76 -16.62 -13.93 19.19
CA LYS A 76 -17.21 -13.23 18.05
C LYS A 76 -16.77 -11.76 18.07
N SER A 77 -16.01 -11.34 17.05
CA SER A 77 -15.49 -9.98 16.96
C SER A 77 -16.60 -8.92 17.02
N SER A 78 -16.30 -7.78 17.65
CA SER A 78 -17.15 -6.59 17.70
C SER A 78 -17.10 -5.74 16.41
N SER A 79 -16.08 -5.94 15.56
CA SER A 79 -15.97 -5.29 14.25
C SER A 79 -16.96 -5.89 13.23
N THR A 80 -17.42 -5.10 12.24
CA THR A 80 -18.22 -5.49 11.04
C THR A 80 -17.83 -6.86 10.45
N PRO A 81 -18.71 -7.58 9.71
CA PRO A 81 -18.78 -9.05 9.66
C PRO A 81 -17.61 -9.69 8.90
N ALA A 82 -16.39 -9.55 9.42
CA ALA A 82 -15.24 -10.30 8.98
C ALA A 82 -15.45 -11.76 9.36
N PHE A 83 -15.15 -12.68 8.44
CA PHE A 83 -15.07 -14.09 8.78
C PHE A 83 -14.11 -14.27 9.96
N THR A 84 -14.64 -14.79 11.07
CA THR A 84 -13.87 -15.09 12.26
C THR A 84 -13.61 -16.60 12.27
N PRO A 85 -12.34 -17.05 12.35
CA PRO A 85 -12.05 -18.48 12.44
C PRO A 85 -12.70 -19.04 13.69
N THR A 86 -13.18 -20.29 13.64
CA THR A 86 -13.90 -20.88 14.78
C THR A 86 -12.98 -21.13 15.97
N ILE A 87 -11.72 -21.50 15.70
CA ILE A 87 -10.72 -21.87 16.70
C ILE A 87 -9.41 -21.15 16.37
N ALA A 88 -8.68 -20.71 17.38
CA ALA A 88 -7.34 -20.19 17.19
C ALA A 88 -6.44 -20.44 18.41
N LEU A 89 -5.13 -20.41 18.15
CA LEU A 89 -4.09 -20.36 19.16
C LEU A 89 -3.99 -18.93 19.70
N PHE A 90 -4.05 -18.78 21.02
CA PHE A 90 -3.84 -17.52 21.73
C PHE A 90 -2.63 -17.61 22.66
N GLN A 91 -1.97 -16.48 22.87
CA GLN A 91 -1.00 -16.31 23.95
C GLN A 91 -1.72 -15.60 25.11
N ARG A 92 -1.73 -16.18 26.32
CA ARG A 92 -2.41 -15.61 27.51
C ARG A 92 -3.88 -15.22 27.24
N PRO A 93 -4.72 -16.21 26.90
CA PRO A 93 -6.10 -15.99 26.45
C PRO A 93 -7.01 -15.29 27.46
N ASP A 94 -6.64 -15.26 28.74
CA ASP A 94 -7.34 -14.60 29.84
C ASP A 94 -7.55 -13.09 29.62
N THR A 95 -6.80 -12.49 28.69
CA THR A 95 -6.89 -11.06 28.33
C THR A 95 -7.64 -10.80 27.02
N VAL A 96 -8.12 -11.85 26.34
CA VAL A 96 -8.70 -11.76 25.00
C VAL A 96 -10.23 -11.74 25.05
N ASP A 97 -10.82 -10.81 24.31
CA ASP A 97 -12.28 -10.65 24.19
C ASP A 97 -12.71 -10.26 22.77
N ALA A 98 -13.99 -9.94 22.59
CA ALA A 98 -14.56 -9.55 21.31
C ALA A 98 -14.00 -8.23 20.72
N ASN A 99 -13.36 -7.38 21.53
CA ASN A 99 -12.82 -6.09 21.09
C ASN A 99 -11.40 -6.23 20.58
N ASN A 100 -10.60 -7.15 21.15
CA ASN A 100 -9.17 -7.23 20.91
C ASN A 100 -8.70 -8.55 20.28
N VAL A 101 -9.62 -9.45 19.93
CA VAL A 101 -9.30 -10.80 19.42
C VAL A 101 -8.24 -10.81 18.31
N TRP A 102 -8.37 -9.93 17.31
CA TRP A 102 -7.44 -9.87 16.19
C TRP A 102 -6.04 -9.39 16.58
N ALA A 103 -5.90 -8.65 17.68
CA ALA A 103 -4.61 -8.19 18.17
C ALA A 103 -3.79 -9.30 18.84
N TRP A 104 -4.46 -10.33 19.35
CA TRP A 104 -3.83 -11.36 20.21
C TRP A 104 -3.93 -12.78 19.64
N LEU A 105 -4.65 -12.97 18.53
CA LEU A 105 -4.74 -14.24 17.81
C LEU A 105 -3.39 -14.61 17.18
N VAL A 106 -2.82 -15.76 17.51
CA VAL A 106 -1.48 -16.17 17.07
C VAL A 106 -1.50 -17.01 15.79
N SER A 107 -2.36 -18.03 15.75
CA SER A 107 -2.49 -18.95 14.61
C SER A 107 -3.95 -19.41 14.51
N PRO A 108 -4.68 -19.07 13.44
CA PRO A 108 -6.04 -19.52 13.26
C PRO A 108 -6.09 -21.00 12.84
N VAL A 109 -7.24 -21.62 13.07
CA VAL A 109 -7.56 -22.99 12.65
C VAL A 109 -8.84 -22.96 11.82
N ASP A 110 -8.73 -23.34 10.55
CA ASP A 110 -9.88 -23.68 9.72
C ASP A 110 -10.34 -25.10 10.08
N ASN A 111 -11.57 -25.25 10.56
CA ASN A 111 -12.14 -26.54 10.92
C ASN A 111 -13.34 -26.80 10.02
N VAL A 112 -13.15 -27.66 9.02
CA VAL A 112 -14.12 -27.91 7.96
C VAL A 112 -14.81 -29.25 8.21
N SER A 113 -16.14 -29.23 8.31
CA SER A 113 -16.94 -30.44 8.50
C SER A 113 -17.40 -31.08 7.18
N ASP A 114 -17.44 -30.32 6.10
CA ASP A 114 -17.81 -30.74 4.75
C ASP A 114 -16.76 -30.24 3.75
N GLU A 115 -15.98 -31.15 3.20
CA GLU A 115 -14.87 -30.85 2.29
C GLU A 115 -15.34 -30.11 1.01
N ALA A 116 -16.59 -30.28 0.59
CA ALA A 116 -17.14 -29.55 -0.55
C ALA A 116 -17.23 -28.03 -0.31
N LEU A 117 -17.19 -27.61 0.95
CA LEU A 117 -17.18 -26.21 1.38
C LEU A 117 -15.77 -25.71 1.75
N ALA A 118 -14.74 -26.55 1.63
CA ALA A 118 -13.36 -26.18 1.98
C ALA A 118 -12.71 -25.30 0.90
N GLY A 119 -11.67 -24.56 1.26
CA GLY A 119 -10.79 -23.92 0.28
C GLY A 119 -9.87 -24.90 -0.47
N PHE A 120 -9.56 -26.04 0.18
CA PHE A 120 -8.59 -27.05 -0.26
C PHE A 120 -9.13 -28.46 -0.11
N HIS A 121 -8.70 -29.38 -0.98
CA HIS A 121 -8.95 -30.82 -0.84
C HIS A 121 -8.02 -31.46 0.19
N PHE A 122 -8.45 -32.50 0.90
CA PHE A 122 -7.68 -33.12 2.01
C PHE A 122 -7.25 -34.58 1.76
N ALA A 123 -7.31 -35.06 0.51
CA ALA A 123 -6.89 -36.41 0.15
C ALA A 123 -5.42 -36.69 0.56
N LEU A 124 -5.18 -37.80 1.28
CA LEU A 124 -3.84 -38.17 1.73
C LEU A 124 -2.98 -38.69 0.56
N PRO A 125 -1.65 -38.49 0.61
CA PRO A 125 -0.74 -39.01 -0.41
C PRO A 125 -0.91 -40.52 -0.62
N GLY A 126 -1.26 -40.91 -1.85
CA GLY A 126 -1.40 -42.32 -2.25
C GLY A 126 -2.81 -42.91 -2.17
N GLU A 127 -3.83 -42.17 -1.70
CA GLU A 127 -5.22 -42.66 -1.63
C GLU A 127 -5.97 -42.60 -2.97
N THR A 128 -5.48 -41.86 -3.97
CA THR A 128 -6.13 -41.75 -5.29
C THR A 128 -5.38 -42.56 -6.36
N ALA A 129 -5.89 -43.75 -6.66
CA ALA A 129 -5.50 -44.51 -7.85
C ALA A 129 -6.36 -44.06 -9.05
N ASN A 130 -5.94 -42.99 -9.75
CA ASN A 130 -6.02 -42.80 -11.22
C ASN A 130 -6.12 -41.35 -11.74
N GLU A 131 -6.33 -40.33 -10.91
CA GLU A 131 -6.20 -38.93 -11.31
C GLU A 131 -5.91 -38.13 -10.03
N ARG A 132 -4.80 -37.40 -9.97
CA ARG A 132 -4.46 -36.59 -8.80
C ARG A 132 -5.50 -35.47 -8.73
N MET A 133 -6.40 -35.51 -7.75
CA MET A 133 -7.37 -34.44 -7.55
C MET A 133 -6.66 -33.08 -7.47
N PRO A 134 -7.21 -32.00 -8.05
CA PRO A 134 -6.66 -30.67 -7.86
C PRO A 134 -6.64 -30.34 -6.37
N PHE A 135 -5.60 -29.63 -5.90
CA PHE A 135 -5.50 -29.32 -4.46
C PHE A 135 -6.48 -28.22 -4.03
N LEU A 136 -6.90 -27.35 -4.96
CA LEU A 136 -7.94 -26.35 -4.74
C LEU A 136 -9.32 -26.95 -5.03
N VAL A 137 -10.28 -26.61 -4.16
CA VAL A 137 -11.70 -26.88 -4.44
C VAL A 137 -12.17 -25.81 -5.42
N ASP A 138 -12.22 -26.16 -6.71
CA ASP A 138 -12.60 -25.24 -7.79
C ASP A 138 -14.13 -25.17 -7.96
N THR A 139 -14.79 -24.66 -6.93
CA THR A 139 -16.24 -24.41 -6.90
C THR A 139 -16.51 -23.01 -6.34
N ASP A 140 -17.71 -22.47 -6.55
CA ASP A 140 -18.13 -21.20 -5.94
C ASP A 140 -18.01 -21.21 -4.41
N ALA A 141 -18.30 -22.35 -3.79
CA ALA A 141 -18.18 -22.56 -2.35
C ALA A 141 -16.70 -22.55 -1.92
N GLY A 142 -15.83 -23.25 -2.64
CA GLY A 142 -14.40 -23.27 -2.37
C GLY A 142 -13.74 -21.90 -2.55
N GLY A 143 -14.11 -21.16 -3.60
CA GLY A 143 -13.68 -19.76 -3.77
C GLY A 143 -14.20 -18.84 -2.67
N LYS A 144 -15.42 -19.07 -2.16
CA LYS A 144 -15.94 -18.32 -1.00
C LYS A 144 -15.17 -18.64 0.28
N ALA A 145 -14.82 -19.90 0.51
CA ALA A 145 -14.01 -20.30 1.65
C ALA A 145 -12.62 -19.66 1.59
N ARG A 146 -11.94 -19.68 0.44
CA ARG A 146 -10.63 -19.01 0.30
C ARG A 146 -10.71 -17.51 0.58
N ARG A 147 -11.72 -16.80 0.08
CA ARG A 147 -11.94 -15.38 0.42
C ARG A 147 -12.10 -15.14 1.92
N GLN A 148 -12.79 -16.04 2.63
CA GLN A 148 -12.93 -15.98 4.08
C GLN A 148 -11.59 -16.16 4.81
N LEU A 149 -10.74 -17.06 4.32
CA LEU A 149 -9.38 -17.22 4.83
C LEU A 149 -8.55 -15.96 4.59
N GLU A 150 -8.61 -15.38 3.39
CA GLU A 150 -7.92 -14.12 3.04
C GLU A 150 -8.35 -12.94 3.93
N GLU A 151 -9.65 -12.85 4.26
CA GLU A 151 -10.18 -11.85 5.19
C GLU A 151 -9.61 -12.04 6.60
N CYS A 152 -9.63 -13.27 7.13
CA CYS A 152 -9.06 -13.61 8.43
C CYS A 152 -7.58 -13.21 8.53
N ILE A 153 -6.79 -13.59 7.53
CA ILE A 153 -5.36 -13.24 7.45
C ILE A 153 -5.18 -11.73 7.33
N SER A 154 -6.01 -11.04 6.54
CA SER A 154 -5.95 -9.59 6.42
C SER A 154 -6.27 -8.87 7.73
N GLU A 155 -7.22 -9.37 8.54
CA GLU A 155 -7.49 -8.80 9.86
C GLU A 155 -6.30 -8.97 10.80
N MET A 156 -5.70 -10.17 10.88
CA MET A 156 -4.51 -10.39 11.70
C MET A 156 -3.37 -9.44 11.30
N LEU A 157 -3.10 -9.33 10.00
CA LEU A 157 -2.03 -8.50 9.44
C LEU A 157 -2.27 -6.98 9.57
N LEU A 158 -3.51 -6.57 9.90
CA LEU A 158 -3.88 -5.18 10.16
C LEU A 158 -3.77 -4.79 11.64
N HIS A 159 -4.04 -5.72 12.53
CA HIS A 159 -3.99 -5.52 13.99
C HIS A 159 -2.63 -5.87 14.59
N GLN A 160 -1.81 -6.63 13.86
CA GLN A 160 -0.49 -7.09 14.29
C GLN A 160 0.56 -6.78 13.23
N HIS A 161 1.74 -6.34 13.67
CA HIS A 161 2.88 -6.17 12.77
C HIS A 161 3.51 -7.54 12.49
N ARG A 162 3.15 -8.13 11.35
CA ARG A 162 3.59 -9.46 10.93
C ARG A 162 4.11 -9.51 9.49
N VAL A 163 5.14 -10.33 9.31
CA VAL A 163 5.79 -10.71 8.05
C VAL A 163 5.06 -11.88 7.40
N HIS A 164 4.62 -12.86 8.21
CA HIS A 164 3.82 -14.00 7.76
C HIS A 164 2.91 -14.53 8.87
N VAL A 165 1.98 -15.41 8.49
CA VAL A 165 1.06 -16.09 9.41
C VAL A 165 1.02 -17.58 9.07
N PHE A 166 1.13 -18.44 10.07
CA PHE A 166 0.78 -19.86 9.92
C PHE A 166 -0.68 -20.11 10.25
N MET A 167 -1.30 -21.02 9.53
CA MET A 167 -2.69 -21.43 9.74
C MET A 167 -2.83 -22.94 9.55
N LEU A 168 -3.57 -23.58 10.46
CA LEU A 168 -3.93 -24.99 10.38
C LEU A 168 -5.27 -25.12 9.67
N HIS A 169 -5.39 -26.12 8.80
CA HIS A 169 -6.66 -26.50 8.18
C HIS A 169 -6.94 -27.95 8.52
N ILE A 170 -8.13 -28.24 9.02
CA ILE A 170 -8.50 -29.55 9.57
C ILE A 170 -9.82 -29.97 8.93
N SER A 171 -9.85 -31.19 8.36
CA SER A 171 -11.05 -31.81 7.84
C SER A 171 -11.04 -33.31 8.15
N HIS A 172 -12.06 -33.80 8.84
CA HIS A 172 -12.19 -35.19 9.26
C HIS A 172 -10.93 -35.77 9.93
N PHE A 173 -10.16 -36.61 9.22
CA PHE A 173 -8.94 -37.27 9.73
C PHE A 173 -7.66 -36.70 9.12
N ALA A 174 -7.75 -35.62 8.35
CA ALA A 174 -6.63 -35.00 7.66
C ALA A 174 -6.46 -33.54 8.07
N ALA A 175 -5.23 -33.06 7.98
CA ALA A 175 -4.91 -31.65 8.15
C ALA A 175 -3.97 -31.15 7.08
N ARG A 176 -3.88 -29.83 6.94
CA ARG A 176 -2.86 -29.13 6.17
C ARG A 176 -2.33 -27.97 7.01
N VAL A 177 -1.09 -27.60 6.78
CA VAL A 177 -0.51 -26.38 7.34
C VAL A 177 -0.21 -25.43 6.20
N SER A 178 -0.55 -24.16 6.41
CA SER A 178 -0.29 -23.10 5.45
C SER A 178 0.54 -21.98 6.05
N ARG A 179 1.33 -21.32 5.19
CA ARG A 179 2.06 -20.09 5.49
C ARG A 179 1.60 -19.00 4.53
N TRP A 180 1.12 -17.90 5.09
CA TRP A 180 0.63 -16.73 4.37
C TRP A 180 1.62 -15.59 4.53
N ASP A 181 2.06 -14.99 3.42
CA ASP A 181 2.79 -13.73 3.41
C ASP A 181 2.27 -12.83 2.28
N ARG A 182 2.88 -11.67 2.05
CA ARG A 182 2.30 -10.70 1.10
C ARG A 182 2.40 -11.12 -0.36
N ALA A 183 3.15 -12.17 -0.69
CA ALA A 183 3.26 -12.69 -2.05
C ALA A 183 2.32 -13.88 -2.32
N GLY A 184 1.84 -14.58 -1.28
CA GLY A 184 0.97 -15.72 -1.48
C GLY A 184 0.80 -16.62 -0.26
N CYS A 185 0.14 -17.76 -0.49
CA CYS A 185 -0.13 -18.81 0.47
C CYS A 185 0.50 -20.14 0.02
N VAL A 186 1.47 -20.61 0.79
CA VAL A 186 2.06 -21.95 0.59
C VAL A 186 1.34 -22.93 1.50
N VAL A 187 0.89 -24.05 0.96
CA VAL A 187 0.09 -25.07 1.67
C VAL A 187 0.82 -26.41 1.60
N SER A 188 0.97 -27.11 2.72
CA SER A 188 1.52 -28.46 2.73
C SER A 188 0.56 -29.44 2.05
N GLU A 189 1.06 -30.57 1.55
CA GLU A 189 0.24 -31.77 1.30
C GLU A 189 -0.56 -32.15 2.56
N ALA A 190 -1.65 -32.90 2.37
CA ALA A 190 -2.47 -33.37 3.47
C ALA A 190 -1.70 -34.36 4.37
N ILE A 191 -1.89 -34.22 5.67
CA ILE A 191 -1.27 -35.04 6.71
C ILE A 191 -2.33 -35.75 7.55
N ASP A 192 -2.08 -37.00 7.89
CA ASP A 192 -2.96 -37.77 8.77
C ASP A 192 -2.90 -37.22 10.21
N LEU A 193 -4.06 -36.84 10.76
CA LEU A 193 -4.20 -36.36 12.13
C LEU A 193 -3.86 -37.43 13.17
N LYS A 194 -3.97 -38.72 12.84
CA LYS A 194 -3.61 -39.81 13.75
C LYS A 194 -2.09 -40.01 13.85
N GLY A 195 -1.32 -39.34 12.99
CA GLY A 195 0.12 -39.42 12.95
C GLY A 195 0.81 -38.48 13.93
N ARG A 196 1.97 -38.90 14.44
CA ARG A 196 2.83 -38.10 15.33
C ARG A 196 3.28 -36.76 14.71
N LEU A 197 3.29 -36.68 13.38
CA LEU A 197 3.74 -35.51 12.63
C LEU A 197 2.84 -34.28 12.88
N PHE A 198 1.52 -34.48 12.98
CA PHE A 198 0.61 -33.38 13.26
C PHE A 198 0.88 -32.81 14.66
N ASP A 199 0.98 -33.67 15.67
CA ASP A 199 1.30 -33.27 17.04
C ASP A 199 2.62 -32.50 17.10
N ASP A 200 3.64 -32.98 16.40
CA ASP A 200 4.95 -32.34 16.34
C ASP A 200 4.86 -30.94 15.71
N ILE A 201 4.04 -30.74 14.67
CA ILE A 201 3.85 -29.43 14.03
C ILE A 201 3.10 -28.47 14.96
N VAL A 202 2.00 -28.92 15.57
CA VAL A 202 1.21 -28.12 16.53
C VAL A 202 2.08 -27.70 17.71
N PHE A 203 2.85 -28.64 18.27
CA PHE A 203 3.80 -28.37 19.35
C PHE A 203 4.82 -27.31 18.93
N ARG A 204 5.39 -27.41 17.72
CA ARG A 204 6.38 -26.45 17.22
C ARG A 204 5.81 -25.06 17.03
N LEU A 205 4.64 -24.93 16.41
CA LEU A 205 3.99 -23.64 16.20
C LEU A 205 3.82 -22.88 17.52
N ALA A 206 3.52 -23.58 18.62
CA ALA A 206 3.42 -22.99 19.95
C ALA A 206 4.76 -22.69 20.65
N HIS A 207 5.90 -23.17 20.12
CA HIS A 207 7.23 -23.02 20.75
C HIS A 207 8.26 -22.30 19.87
N LEU A 208 7.88 -21.93 18.65
CA LEU A 208 8.65 -21.05 17.79
C LEU A 208 8.81 -19.67 18.45
N SER A 209 9.91 -18.98 18.13
CA SER A 209 10.08 -17.61 18.61
C SER A 209 9.03 -16.69 17.95
N GLN A 210 8.80 -15.51 18.54
CA GLN A 210 7.90 -14.50 17.97
C GLN A 210 8.27 -14.16 16.52
N ALA A 211 9.56 -14.03 16.22
CA ALA A 211 10.03 -13.79 14.86
C ALA A 211 9.74 -14.97 13.92
N ASP A 212 9.95 -16.22 14.38
CA ASP A 212 9.77 -17.42 13.56
C ASP A 212 8.28 -17.68 13.24
N ILE A 213 7.36 -17.36 14.17
CA ILE A 213 5.90 -17.38 13.90
C ILE A 213 5.41 -16.17 13.10
N GLY A 214 6.31 -15.26 12.72
CA GLY A 214 6.07 -14.20 11.75
C GLY A 214 5.84 -12.80 12.32
N PHE A 215 6.06 -12.55 13.61
CA PHE A 215 6.05 -11.18 14.13
C PHE A 215 7.27 -10.38 13.65
N ASP A 216 7.04 -9.11 13.34
CA ASP A 216 8.07 -8.15 13.00
C ASP A 216 8.93 -7.80 14.22
N ASP A 217 10.22 -8.11 14.17
CA ASP A 217 11.20 -7.85 15.23
C ASP A 217 11.54 -6.37 15.44
N GLY A 218 11.23 -5.53 14.45
CA GLY A 218 11.29 -4.07 14.47
C GLY A 218 10.06 -3.39 15.09
N ALA A 219 9.02 -4.15 15.46
CA ALA A 219 7.82 -3.66 16.14
C ALA A 219 7.63 -4.35 17.50
N LYS A 220 7.43 -3.58 18.56
CA LYS A 220 7.23 -4.11 19.93
C LYS A 220 6.09 -3.37 20.60
N LEU A 221 5.39 -4.01 21.54
CA LEU A 221 4.38 -3.30 22.31
C LEU A 221 5.00 -2.10 23.05
N ALA A 222 4.35 -0.94 22.94
CA ALA A 222 4.80 0.27 23.61
C ALA A 222 4.76 0.10 25.13
N SER A 223 5.80 0.56 25.81
CA SER A 223 5.84 0.56 27.27
C SER A 223 4.77 1.50 27.86
N PRO A 224 4.27 1.25 29.08
CA PRO A 224 3.33 2.15 29.75
C PRO A 224 3.83 3.60 29.83
N ALA A 225 5.14 3.80 30.02
CA ALA A 225 5.75 5.12 30.07
C ALA A 225 5.69 5.87 28.71
N GLN A 226 5.82 5.15 27.59
CA GLN A 226 5.67 5.73 26.25
C GLN A 226 4.22 6.09 25.96
N VAL A 227 3.28 5.22 26.32
CA VAL A 227 1.84 5.50 26.19
C VAL A 227 1.44 6.70 27.04
N GLU A 228 2.00 6.84 28.24
CA GLU A 228 1.75 8.01 29.10
C GLU A 228 2.28 9.31 28.48
N LYS A 229 3.45 9.29 27.82
CA LYS A 229 3.93 10.46 27.05
C LYS A 229 2.95 10.86 25.94
N LEU A 230 2.37 9.87 25.24
CA LEU A 230 1.34 10.12 24.23
C LEU A 230 0.06 10.73 24.85
N ARG A 231 -0.35 10.29 26.04
CA ARG A 231 -1.49 10.87 26.77
C ARG A 231 -1.23 12.33 27.17
N GLN A 232 -0.01 12.63 27.59
CA GLN A 232 0.39 13.97 28.04
C GLN A 232 0.67 14.96 26.89
N TYR A 233 0.93 14.45 25.68
CA TYR A 233 1.11 15.28 24.49
C TYR A 233 -0.13 16.18 24.27
N LYS A 234 0.13 17.47 24.02
CA LYS A 234 -0.88 18.50 23.76
C LYS A 234 -0.81 18.93 22.29
N PRO A 235 -1.71 18.42 21.43
CA PRO A 235 -1.74 18.73 20.01
C PRO A 235 -2.02 20.21 19.75
N GLU A 236 -1.44 20.76 18.68
CA GLU A 236 -1.53 22.20 18.38
C GLU A 236 -2.89 22.62 17.81
N ASN A 237 -3.67 21.68 17.27
CA ASN A 237 -4.99 21.95 16.68
C ASN A 237 -5.93 20.74 16.79
N ALA A 238 -7.19 20.95 16.39
CA ALA A 238 -8.26 19.94 16.49
C ALA A 238 -7.98 18.67 15.66
N TYR A 239 -7.34 18.79 14.50
CA TYR A 239 -7.04 17.65 13.64
C TYR A 239 -5.97 16.74 14.24
N LEU A 240 -4.88 17.34 14.74
CA LEU A 240 -3.84 16.57 15.43
C LEU A 240 -4.35 15.99 16.75
N LYS A 241 -5.32 16.66 17.39
CA LYS A 241 -6.04 16.11 18.56
C LYS A 241 -6.84 14.88 18.19
N ASP A 242 -7.64 14.94 17.13
CA ASP A 242 -8.43 13.81 16.64
C ASP A 242 -7.54 12.59 16.34
N TYR A 243 -6.42 12.79 15.64
CA TYR A 243 -5.48 11.70 15.38
C TYR A 243 -4.86 11.11 16.64
N ARG A 244 -4.45 11.94 17.60
CA ARG A 244 -3.91 11.48 18.89
C ARG A 244 -4.96 10.69 19.66
N ASP A 245 -6.17 11.23 19.77
CA ASP A 245 -7.27 10.61 20.51
C ASP A 245 -7.63 9.26 19.88
N ARG A 246 -7.70 9.17 18.55
CA ARG A 246 -7.93 7.91 17.83
C ARG A 246 -6.89 6.82 18.14
N ILE A 247 -5.60 7.17 18.28
CA ILE A 247 -4.57 6.20 18.68
C ILE A 247 -4.87 5.64 20.08
N LEU A 248 -5.26 6.51 21.02
CA LEU A 248 -5.52 6.13 22.41
C LEU A 248 -6.85 5.38 22.60
N GLU A 249 -7.91 5.84 21.93
CA GLU A 249 -9.26 5.27 22.02
C GLU A 249 -9.34 3.88 21.38
N CYS A 250 -8.55 3.64 20.34
CA CYS A 250 -8.50 2.34 19.67
C CYS A 250 -7.48 1.37 20.30
N ALA A 251 -6.77 1.75 21.37
CA ALA A 251 -5.62 1.01 21.89
C ALA A 251 -5.94 -0.41 22.39
N GLU A 252 -7.20 -0.68 22.75
CA GLU A 252 -7.67 -2.01 23.15
C GLU A 252 -7.75 -2.96 21.95
N ALA A 253 -8.41 -2.52 20.87
CA ALA A 253 -8.55 -3.29 19.64
C ALA A 253 -7.26 -3.30 18.80
N TYR A 254 -6.52 -2.19 18.80
CA TYR A 254 -5.28 -1.99 18.07
C TYR A 254 -4.19 -1.54 19.05
N PRO A 255 -3.43 -2.50 19.64
CA PRO A 255 -2.38 -2.17 20.58
C PRO A 255 -1.40 -1.16 20.01
N ILE A 256 -0.86 -0.32 20.88
CA ILE A 256 0.13 0.68 20.49
C ILE A 256 1.49 -0.01 20.43
N TYR A 257 2.10 0.00 19.25
CA TYR A 257 3.44 -0.54 19.01
C TYR A 257 4.47 0.58 18.93
N GLU A 258 5.63 0.35 19.55
CA GLU A 258 6.87 1.03 19.28
C GLU A 258 7.51 0.44 18.00
N ILE A 259 7.84 1.31 17.05
CA ILE A 259 8.66 0.99 15.88
C ILE A 259 9.92 1.87 15.83
N SER A 260 11.00 1.34 15.25
CA SER A 260 12.25 2.08 15.04
C SER A 260 12.58 2.20 13.56
N CYS A 261 12.87 3.42 13.09
CA CYS A 261 13.26 3.67 11.70
C CYS A 261 14.61 4.40 11.63
N PRO A 262 15.48 4.06 10.67
CA PRO A 262 16.76 4.76 10.49
C PRO A 262 16.52 6.18 9.99
N LEU A 263 17.28 7.14 10.53
CA LEU A 263 17.18 8.55 10.14
C LEU A 263 17.74 8.79 8.74
N ILE A 264 17.05 9.65 7.98
CA ILE A 264 17.55 10.14 6.69
C ILE A 264 18.49 11.31 6.95
N ASN A 265 19.78 11.15 6.65
CA ASN A 265 20.78 12.19 6.85
C ASN A 265 20.77 13.20 5.68
N LYS A 266 19.90 14.20 5.77
CA LYS A 266 19.72 15.24 4.73
C LYS A 266 21.02 15.96 4.34
N HIS A 267 21.94 16.18 5.29
CA HIS A 267 23.22 16.84 5.03
C HIS A 267 24.17 15.96 4.23
N LEU A 268 24.26 14.67 4.58
CA LEU A 268 25.07 13.71 3.82
C LEU A 268 24.55 13.55 2.39
N LEU A 269 23.23 13.49 2.20
CA LEU A 269 22.61 13.43 0.86
C LEU A 269 23.04 14.60 -0.03
N GLN A 270 23.03 15.82 0.52
CA GLN A 270 23.44 17.03 -0.19
C GLN A 270 24.95 17.06 -0.51
N GLN A 271 25.80 16.51 0.37
CA GLN A 271 27.25 16.46 0.17
C GLN A 271 27.68 15.40 -0.85
N THR A 272 27.07 14.21 -0.80
CA THR A 272 27.42 13.09 -1.69
C THR A 272 27.11 13.43 -3.16
N ARG A 273 26.00 14.13 -3.43
CA ARG A 273 25.67 14.57 -4.80
C ARG A 273 26.65 15.61 -5.34
N LYS A 274 27.08 16.57 -4.51
CA LYS A 274 28.08 17.59 -4.93
C LYS A 274 29.41 16.96 -5.32
N HIS A 275 29.85 15.91 -4.62
CA HIS A 275 31.05 15.15 -4.98
C HIS A 275 30.88 14.33 -6.25
N ALA A 276 29.70 13.76 -6.47
CA ALA A 276 29.41 13.02 -7.70
C ALA A 276 29.30 13.95 -8.92
N GLN A 277 28.67 15.12 -8.80
CA GLN A 277 28.64 16.13 -9.88
C GLN A 277 30.05 16.59 -10.31
N GLY A 278 31.04 16.54 -9.43
CA GLY A 278 32.44 16.83 -9.78
C GLY A 278 33.16 15.71 -10.55
N PHE A 279 32.55 14.51 -10.67
CA PHE A 279 33.06 13.39 -11.47
C PHE A 279 32.48 13.33 -12.88
N PHE A 280 31.35 14.01 -13.15
CA PHE A 280 30.63 13.98 -14.43
C PHE A 280 30.92 15.17 -15.35
N ASP A 281 31.81 16.09 -14.95
CA ASP A 281 32.22 17.23 -15.79
C ASP A 281 33.36 16.85 -16.78
N ASP A 282 33.78 15.58 -16.82
CA ASP A 282 34.97 15.11 -17.57
C ASP A 282 34.73 13.88 -18.46
N SER A 283 33.48 13.43 -18.70
CA SER A 283 33.21 12.32 -19.63
C SER A 283 31.97 12.52 -20.50
N ASP A 284 32.21 12.84 -21.78
CA ASP A 284 31.24 12.80 -22.90
C ASP A 284 30.85 11.34 -23.26
N SER A 285 30.23 10.59 -22.35
CA SER A 285 29.64 9.29 -22.67
C SER A 285 28.12 9.35 -22.60
N GLU A 286 27.47 9.14 -23.75
CA GLU A 286 26.00 9.09 -23.94
C GLU A 286 25.32 7.85 -23.32
N ASP A 287 25.94 7.20 -22.33
CA ASP A 287 25.52 5.90 -21.79
C ASP A 287 25.41 5.97 -20.27
N GLU A 288 24.46 6.76 -19.76
CA GLU A 288 24.25 6.89 -18.31
C GLU A 288 22.77 6.78 -17.93
N GLY A 289 22.35 5.56 -17.56
CA GLY A 289 21.16 5.35 -16.74
C GLY A 289 21.34 5.92 -15.32
N PRO A 290 20.26 6.13 -14.55
CA PRO A 290 20.34 6.83 -13.27
C PRO A 290 21.20 6.05 -12.27
N ILE A 291 22.14 6.78 -11.67
CA ILE A 291 23.10 6.30 -10.68
C ILE A 291 22.33 5.77 -9.46
N ARG A 292 22.52 4.48 -9.16
CA ARG A 292 22.04 3.87 -7.91
C ARG A 292 22.85 4.43 -6.74
N TRP A 293 22.23 5.29 -5.95
CA TRP A 293 22.85 5.80 -4.74
C TRP A 293 22.79 4.75 -3.62
N ASN A 294 23.83 3.93 -3.49
CA ASN A 294 24.06 3.16 -2.25
C ASN A 294 24.58 4.12 -1.16
N LEU A 295 23.70 5.01 -0.70
CA LEU A 295 24.02 5.98 0.33
C LEU A 295 24.18 5.28 1.69
N PRO A 296 25.22 5.63 2.47
CA PRO A 296 25.37 5.11 3.82
C PRO A 296 24.15 5.52 4.66
N ARG A 297 23.29 4.55 4.97
CA ARG A 297 22.15 4.78 5.88
C ARG A 297 22.68 5.15 7.26
N SER A 298 22.03 6.11 7.90
CA SER A 298 22.41 6.51 9.26
C SER A 298 22.31 5.32 10.20
N LYS A 299 23.33 5.12 11.05
CA LYS A 299 23.24 4.18 12.17
C LYS A 299 22.28 4.66 13.27
N GLN A 300 21.90 5.94 13.24
CA GLN A 300 20.95 6.50 14.19
C GLN A 300 19.53 6.14 13.77
N THR A 301 18.77 5.60 14.71
CA THR A 301 17.35 5.30 14.55
C THR A 301 16.53 6.25 15.40
N LYS A 302 15.27 6.42 15.01
CA LYS A 302 14.27 7.17 15.76
C LYS A 302 13.05 6.30 16.03
N THR A 303 12.46 6.52 17.20
CA THR A 303 11.38 5.71 17.76
C THR A 303 10.03 6.40 17.58
N TYR A 304 9.04 5.65 17.11
CA TYR A 304 7.68 6.11 16.89
C TYR A 304 6.67 5.16 17.52
N LEU A 305 5.54 5.69 17.99
CA LEU A 305 4.41 4.88 18.45
C LEU A 305 3.31 4.87 17.40
N VAL A 306 2.92 3.69 16.93
CA VAL A 306 1.82 3.48 15.98
C VAL A 306 0.70 2.70 16.67
N GLY A 307 -0.55 3.01 16.34
CA GLY A 307 -1.72 2.27 16.81
C GLY A 307 -2.58 1.85 15.63
N ARG A 308 -3.90 2.07 15.71
CA ARG A 308 -4.82 1.77 14.61
C ARG A 308 -4.40 2.45 13.29
N PRO A 309 -4.33 1.71 12.17
CA PRO A 309 -4.11 2.30 10.85
C PRO A 309 -5.09 3.43 10.51
N LEU A 310 -4.58 4.49 9.89
CA LEU A 310 -5.39 5.56 9.29
C LEU A 310 -5.90 5.15 7.91
N THR A 311 -5.03 4.59 7.08
CA THR A 311 -5.33 4.14 5.72
C THR A 311 -4.84 2.71 5.50
N THR A 312 -5.58 1.94 4.70
CA THR A 312 -5.25 0.56 4.32
C THR A 312 -5.89 0.26 2.97
N ARG A 313 -5.21 -0.53 2.12
CA ARG A 313 -5.85 -1.16 0.95
C ARG A 313 -6.05 -2.64 1.27
N ARG A 314 -7.27 -3.15 1.13
CA ARG A 314 -7.61 -4.55 1.41
C ARG A 314 -7.89 -5.32 0.12
N PRO A 315 -7.62 -6.65 0.10
CA PRO A 315 -6.92 -7.44 1.10
C PRO A 315 -5.44 -7.10 1.13
N LEU A 316 -4.76 -7.51 2.19
CA LEU A 316 -3.39 -7.10 2.45
C LEU A 316 -2.35 -7.98 1.73
N ALA A 317 -2.63 -8.39 0.49
CA ALA A 317 -1.70 -9.02 -0.44
C ALA A 317 -0.94 -7.99 -1.29
N GLY A 318 0.13 -8.42 -1.95
CA GLY A 318 0.93 -7.59 -2.84
C GLY A 318 1.61 -6.44 -2.11
N LYS A 319 1.41 -5.21 -2.62
CA LYS A 319 2.01 -3.98 -2.10
C LYS A 319 1.62 -3.67 -0.66
N SER A 320 0.40 -4.03 -0.27
CA SER A 320 -0.07 -4.02 1.12
C SER A 320 0.26 -2.73 1.89
N THR A 321 -0.02 -1.58 1.29
CA THR A 321 0.29 -0.28 1.90
C THR A 321 -0.65 0.02 3.07
N VAL A 322 -0.07 0.27 4.24
CA VAL A 322 -0.76 0.67 5.47
C VAL A 322 -0.16 2.00 5.95
N GLY A 323 -1.04 2.98 6.19
CA GLY A 323 -0.65 4.31 6.66
C GLY A 323 -1.07 4.52 8.11
N PHE A 324 -0.15 5.02 8.93
CA PHE A 324 -0.37 5.33 10.34
C PHE A 324 -0.08 6.79 10.62
N VAL A 325 -0.91 7.44 11.43
CA VAL A 325 -0.43 8.60 12.20
C VAL A 325 0.28 8.04 13.42
N ALA A 326 1.51 8.46 13.64
CA ALA A 326 2.38 7.96 14.69
C ALA A 326 2.84 9.09 15.61
N PHE A 327 3.21 8.76 16.83
CA PHE A 327 3.77 9.70 17.79
C PHE A 327 5.29 9.56 17.88
N ASP A 328 5.99 10.65 17.56
CA ASP A 328 7.42 10.77 17.77
C ASP A 328 7.70 11.00 19.26
N VAL A 329 8.26 9.98 19.91
CA VAL A 329 8.53 9.97 21.36
C VAL A 329 9.58 11.01 21.75
N ALA A 330 10.54 11.31 20.87
CA ALA A 330 11.66 12.18 21.17
C ALA A 330 11.29 13.66 21.04
N GLN A 331 10.53 14.02 20.00
CA GLN A 331 10.16 15.41 19.74
C GLN A 331 8.74 15.77 20.19
N ALA A 332 8.00 14.79 20.72
CA ALA A 332 6.63 14.95 21.21
C ALA A 332 5.72 15.62 20.17
N ARG A 333 5.59 14.99 19.00
CA ARG A 333 4.73 15.45 17.90
C ARG A 333 4.19 14.28 17.10
N LEU A 334 3.17 14.53 16.28
CA LEU A 334 2.68 13.53 15.33
C LEU A 334 3.47 13.55 14.02
N VAL A 335 3.62 12.37 13.44
CA VAL A 335 4.22 12.09 12.13
C VAL A 335 3.35 11.10 11.36
N PHE A 336 3.62 10.90 10.08
CA PHE A 336 2.95 9.87 9.29
C PHE A 336 3.94 8.76 8.94
N VAL A 337 3.53 7.51 9.14
CA VAL A 337 4.31 6.31 8.80
C VAL A 337 3.58 5.57 7.69
N LYS A 338 4.27 5.38 6.56
CA LYS A 338 3.83 4.52 5.45
C LYS A 338 4.59 3.19 5.56
N ASP A 339 3.86 2.12 5.78
CA ASP A 339 4.37 0.74 5.88
C ASP A 339 3.91 -0.02 4.63
N GLN A 340 4.83 -0.64 3.89
CA GLN A 340 4.53 -1.24 2.59
C GLN A 340 5.48 -2.38 2.18
N TRP A 341 5.03 -3.19 1.22
CA TRP A 341 5.74 -4.34 0.66
C TRP A 341 6.03 -4.13 -0.83
N ARG A 342 7.12 -3.42 -1.12
CA ARG A 342 7.52 -3.14 -2.51
C ARG A 342 8.09 -4.38 -3.19
N VAL A 343 8.04 -4.42 -4.51
CA VAL A 343 8.71 -5.46 -5.29
C VAL A 343 10.23 -5.40 -4.99
N ALA A 344 10.83 -6.58 -4.83
CA ALA A 344 12.26 -6.76 -4.65
C ALA A 344 12.96 -6.69 -6.01
N ASP A 345 12.82 -5.56 -6.70
CA ASP A 345 13.50 -5.29 -7.95
C ASP A 345 14.61 -4.26 -7.77
N ASP A 346 15.21 -3.97 -8.90
CA ASP A 346 16.34 -3.11 -9.10
C ASP A 346 15.92 -1.67 -9.48
N MET A 347 14.60 -1.38 -9.43
CA MET A 347 14.03 -0.08 -9.77
C MET A 347 14.28 0.94 -8.64
N VAL A 348 14.17 2.22 -8.99
CA VAL A 348 14.33 3.29 -8.00
C VAL A 348 13.17 3.23 -7.00
N THR A 349 13.51 3.11 -5.72
CA THR A 349 12.51 3.08 -4.64
C THR A 349 11.91 4.47 -4.40
N GLU A 350 10.70 4.52 -3.81
CA GLU A 350 10.09 5.78 -3.33
C GLU A 350 11.05 6.56 -2.42
N LEU A 351 11.80 5.87 -1.53
CA LEU A 351 12.83 6.51 -0.72
C LEU A 351 13.92 7.16 -1.57
N GLY A 352 14.38 6.49 -2.63
CA GLY A 352 15.37 7.03 -3.57
C GLY A 352 14.89 8.29 -4.29
N VAL A 353 13.60 8.37 -4.63
CA VAL A 353 12.98 9.59 -5.18
C VAL A 353 13.05 10.74 -4.17
N TYR A 354 12.70 10.48 -2.91
CA TYR A 354 12.81 11.50 -1.87
C TYR A 354 14.26 11.92 -1.58
N GLU A 355 15.21 10.99 -1.62
CA GLU A 355 16.64 11.30 -1.50
C GLU A 355 17.09 12.24 -2.62
N ASP A 356 16.62 12.04 -3.84
CA ASP A 356 16.85 12.95 -4.97
C ASP A 356 16.20 14.33 -4.71
N PHE A 357 14.96 14.38 -4.22
CA PHE A 357 14.26 15.63 -3.91
C PHE A 357 14.91 16.46 -2.80
N VAL A 358 15.53 15.82 -1.80
CA VAL A 358 16.29 16.53 -0.74
C VAL A 358 17.43 17.35 -1.35
N SER A 359 18.02 16.88 -2.45
CA SER A 359 19.08 17.59 -3.16
C SER A 359 18.58 18.79 -3.97
N HIS A 360 17.31 18.77 -4.39
CA HIS A 360 16.67 19.82 -5.18
C HIS A 360 15.84 20.82 -4.35
N ALA A 361 15.74 20.62 -3.03
CA ALA A 361 14.99 21.47 -2.10
C ALA A 361 13.53 21.69 -2.52
N ILE A 362 12.89 20.64 -3.05
CA ILE A 362 11.50 20.68 -3.54
C ILE A 362 10.54 20.94 -2.38
N ARG A 363 9.54 21.79 -2.64
CA ARG A 363 8.48 22.15 -1.69
C ARG A 363 7.12 21.68 -2.19
N GLY A 364 6.15 21.64 -1.30
CA GLY A 364 4.80 21.19 -1.63
C GLY A 364 4.71 19.67 -1.80
N ILE A 365 5.68 18.94 -1.27
CA ILE A 365 5.70 17.47 -1.17
C ILE A 365 5.78 17.05 0.29
N ALA A 366 5.37 15.82 0.60
CA ALA A 366 5.58 15.25 1.93
C ALA A 366 7.08 15.28 2.29
N GLN A 367 7.42 15.53 3.55
CA GLN A 367 8.81 15.66 3.98
C GLN A 367 9.24 14.41 4.72
N LEU A 368 10.06 13.57 4.09
CA LEU A 368 10.60 12.39 4.77
C LEU A 368 11.70 12.76 5.78
N GLU A 369 11.73 12.05 6.90
CA GLU A 369 12.72 12.21 7.98
C GLU A 369 13.41 10.92 8.39
N ALA A 370 12.75 9.78 8.23
CA ALA A 370 13.27 8.47 8.58
C ALA A 370 12.65 7.42 7.67
N GLY A 371 13.28 6.26 7.56
CA GLY A 371 12.74 5.15 6.79
C GLY A 371 13.79 4.38 6.01
N GLY A 372 13.33 3.28 5.43
CA GLY A 372 14.12 2.33 4.68
C GLY A 372 13.54 0.93 4.77
N ASP A 373 14.24 -0.02 4.17
CA ASP A 373 13.86 -1.43 4.27
C ASP A 373 14.01 -1.93 5.70
N VAL A 374 13.04 -2.70 6.16
CA VAL A 374 13.10 -3.40 7.44
C VAL A 374 14.00 -4.62 7.26
N ALA A 375 15.08 -4.68 8.04
CA ALA A 375 16.17 -5.63 7.80
C ALA A 375 15.68 -7.08 7.76
N ARG A 376 16.09 -7.83 6.73
CA ARG A 376 15.81 -9.27 6.54
C ARG A 376 14.33 -9.66 6.37
N GLN A 377 13.43 -8.70 6.18
CA GLN A 377 12.00 -8.99 6.01
C GLN A 377 11.63 -9.02 4.52
N ARG A 378 11.51 -10.24 3.99
CA ARG A 378 11.21 -10.56 2.59
C ARG A 378 10.13 -11.64 2.52
N THR A 379 9.28 -11.56 1.50
CA THR A 379 8.34 -12.66 1.22
C THR A 379 9.09 -13.88 0.70
N ARG A 380 8.48 -15.06 0.85
CA ARG A 380 9.04 -16.35 0.45
C ARG A 380 8.06 -17.20 -0.37
N SER A 381 6.76 -16.87 -0.35
CA SER A 381 5.75 -17.68 -1.04
C SER A 381 5.99 -17.76 -2.56
N GLN A 382 6.60 -16.74 -3.16
CA GLN A 382 6.96 -16.73 -4.58
C GLN A 382 7.91 -17.86 -5.00
N ASP A 383 8.73 -18.38 -4.09
CA ASP A 383 9.72 -19.42 -4.39
C ASP A 383 9.05 -20.76 -4.71
N PHE A 384 7.77 -20.91 -4.35
CA PHE A 384 6.94 -22.10 -4.53
C PHE A 384 5.84 -21.90 -5.57
N ALA A 385 5.72 -20.70 -6.14
CA ALA A 385 4.78 -20.43 -7.20
C ALA A 385 5.16 -21.18 -8.48
N ASP A 386 4.17 -21.82 -9.10
CA ASP A 386 4.35 -22.45 -10.41
C ASP A 386 4.77 -21.38 -11.44
N SER A 387 5.87 -21.65 -12.13
CA SER A 387 6.43 -20.80 -13.18
C SER A 387 5.42 -20.42 -14.25
N ALA A 388 4.45 -21.29 -14.56
CA ALA A 388 3.41 -21.03 -15.55
C ALA A 388 2.41 -19.95 -15.12
N PHE A 389 2.33 -19.64 -13.82
CA PHE A 389 1.38 -18.69 -13.24
C PHE A 389 2.06 -17.49 -12.58
N ARG A 390 3.34 -17.24 -12.89
CA ARG A 390 4.06 -16.08 -12.36
C ARG A 390 3.50 -14.78 -12.92
N ASN A 391 2.99 -13.93 -12.03
CA ASN A 391 2.52 -12.56 -12.30
C ASN A 391 3.05 -11.57 -11.24
N GLU A 392 2.67 -10.29 -11.31
CA GLU A 392 3.10 -9.24 -10.34
C GLU A 392 2.75 -9.53 -8.87
N MET A 393 1.80 -10.44 -8.59
CA MET A 393 1.49 -10.88 -7.23
C MET A 393 2.50 -11.92 -6.71
N THR A 394 3.20 -12.59 -7.62
CA THR A 394 4.09 -13.75 -7.35
C THR A 394 5.56 -13.38 -7.31
N VAL A 395 5.88 -12.10 -7.09
CA VAL A 395 7.25 -11.59 -7.03
C VAL A 395 7.70 -11.48 -5.58
N GLU A 396 9.01 -11.62 -5.36
CA GLU A 396 9.60 -11.34 -4.06
C GLU A 396 9.33 -9.88 -3.67
N ARG A 397 9.00 -9.64 -2.41
CA ARG A 397 8.72 -8.30 -1.87
C ARG A 397 9.57 -8.01 -0.64
N VAL A 398 9.98 -6.75 -0.51
CA VAL A 398 10.75 -6.23 0.62
C VAL A 398 9.86 -5.32 1.46
N HIS A 399 9.82 -5.56 2.77
CA HIS A 399 9.13 -4.69 3.71
C HIS A 399 9.89 -3.38 3.89
N THR A 400 9.20 -2.25 3.70
CA THR A 400 9.76 -0.90 3.78
C THR A 400 8.87 -0.01 4.64
N ARG A 401 9.51 0.86 5.44
CA ARG A 401 8.83 1.93 6.20
C ARG A 401 9.35 3.28 5.79
N LEU A 402 8.46 4.24 5.56
CA LEU A 402 8.79 5.64 5.31
C LEU A 402 8.08 6.50 6.35
N VAL A 403 8.83 7.43 6.96
CA VAL A 403 8.31 8.34 7.97
C VAL A 403 8.38 9.76 7.45
N SER A 404 7.21 10.38 7.33
CA SER A 404 7.01 11.78 6.94
C SER A 404 6.73 12.64 8.17
N GLU A 405 7.44 13.76 8.30
CA GLU A 405 7.09 14.78 9.30
C GLU A 405 5.77 15.51 8.97
N THR A 406 5.32 15.43 7.72
CA THR A 406 4.07 16.02 7.24
C THR A 406 2.92 15.04 7.47
N VAL A 407 2.02 15.38 8.39
CA VAL A 407 0.76 14.65 8.62
C VAL A 407 -0.33 15.27 7.75
N GLY A 408 -0.92 14.48 6.86
CA GLY A 408 -1.93 14.93 5.91
C GLY A 408 -3.37 14.56 6.31
N ARG A 409 -4.30 15.44 5.94
CA ARG A 409 -5.74 15.20 5.91
C ARG A 409 -6.18 14.95 4.46
N PRO A 410 -7.20 14.11 4.21
CA PRO A 410 -7.74 13.90 2.88
C PRO A 410 -8.12 15.19 2.16
N LEU A 411 -7.93 15.26 0.83
CA LEU A 411 -8.32 16.45 0.04
C LEU A 411 -9.81 16.77 0.15
N LYS A 412 -10.67 15.76 0.34
CA LYS A 412 -12.13 15.91 0.51
C LYS A 412 -12.54 16.75 1.72
N ASP A 413 -11.63 16.99 2.67
CA ASP A 413 -11.87 17.84 3.83
C ASP A 413 -11.63 19.33 3.51
N PHE A 414 -11.79 19.74 2.25
CA PHE A 414 -11.65 21.11 1.81
C PHE A 414 -12.83 21.97 2.30
N ASP A 415 -12.59 23.25 2.60
CA ASP A 415 -13.58 24.14 3.20
C ASP A 415 -14.49 24.83 2.17
N SER A 416 -13.99 25.01 0.95
CA SER A 416 -14.65 25.72 -0.15
C SER A 416 -14.03 25.40 -1.53
N GLY A 417 -14.73 25.70 -2.63
CA GLY A 417 -14.18 25.57 -3.98
C GLY A 417 -12.86 26.33 -4.18
N GLU A 418 -12.73 27.53 -3.59
CA GLU A 418 -11.46 28.27 -3.57
C GLU A 418 -10.35 27.49 -2.87
N SER A 419 -10.64 26.91 -1.70
CA SER A 419 -9.66 26.11 -0.96
C SER A 419 -9.23 24.87 -1.74
N LEU A 420 -10.15 24.19 -2.42
CA LEU A 420 -9.84 23.03 -3.25
C LEU A 420 -8.86 23.40 -4.36
N LEU A 421 -9.18 24.43 -5.16
CA LEU A 421 -8.30 24.89 -6.24
C LEU A 421 -6.94 25.35 -5.71
N ARG A 422 -6.90 25.92 -4.50
CA ARG A 422 -5.65 26.30 -3.83
C ARG A 422 -4.79 25.08 -3.50
N HIS A 423 -5.36 24.04 -2.90
CA HIS A 423 -4.64 22.81 -2.57
C HIS A 423 -4.09 22.13 -3.83
N VAL A 424 -4.89 22.08 -4.89
CA VAL A 424 -4.45 21.57 -6.20
C VAL A 424 -3.33 22.44 -6.79
N ALA A 425 -3.41 23.76 -6.69
CA ALA A 425 -2.36 24.66 -7.17
C ALA A 425 -1.01 24.45 -6.46
N PHE A 426 -1.01 24.11 -5.16
CA PHE A 426 0.21 23.71 -4.46
C PHE A 426 0.79 22.40 -5.03
N ALA A 427 -0.06 21.41 -5.27
CA ALA A 427 0.36 20.13 -5.85
C ALA A 427 0.89 20.30 -7.29
N VAL A 428 0.26 21.15 -8.12
CA VAL A 428 0.75 21.47 -9.48
C VAL A 428 2.15 22.10 -9.43
N ASN A 429 2.41 23.01 -8.49
CA ASN A 429 3.75 23.59 -8.31
C ASN A 429 4.77 22.56 -7.82
N ALA A 430 4.37 21.66 -6.92
CA ALA A 430 5.21 20.58 -6.43
C ALA A 430 5.58 19.61 -7.57
N HIS A 431 4.58 19.22 -8.36
CA HIS A 431 4.76 18.41 -9.55
C HIS A 431 5.68 19.09 -10.57
N LYS A 432 5.48 20.37 -10.86
CA LYS A 432 6.39 21.16 -11.73
C LYS A 432 7.83 21.15 -11.22
N ALA A 433 8.03 21.27 -9.91
CA ALA A 433 9.37 21.19 -9.32
C ALA A 433 9.97 19.78 -9.42
N ALA A 434 9.17 18.73 -9.26
CA ALA A 434 9.60 17.34 -9.47
C ALA A 434 10.03 17.08 -10.93
N ILE A 435 9.26 17.57 -11.91
CA ILE A 435 9.61 17.46 -13.33
C ILE A 435 10.95 18.15 -13.63
N LYS A 436 11.23 19.30 -13.01
CA LYS A 436 12.53 19.97 -13.13
C LYS A 436 13.68 19.18 -12.50
N ALA A 437 13.39 18.35 -11.50
CA ALA A 437 14.33 17.39 -10.94
C ALA A 437 14.41 16.07 -11.74
N GLY A 438 13.67 15.97 -12.85
CA GLY A 438 13.65 14.79 -13.70
C GLY A 438 12.76 13.65 -13.19
N VAL A 439 11.72 13.96 -12.42
CA VAL A 439 10.77 12.96 -11.87
C VAL A 439 9.33 13.31 -12.28
N LEU A 440 8.68 12.38 -12.98
CA LEU A 440 7.25 12.39 -13.30
C LEU A 440 6.48 11.59 -12.26
N HIS A 441 5.33 12.08 -11.80
CA HIS A 441 4.61 11.44 -10.69
C HIS A 441 3.86 10.19 -11.14
N HIS A 442 3.21 10.23 -12.31
CA HIS A 442 2.50 9.11 -12.95
C HIS A 442 1.27 8.57 -12.18
N ASP A 443 0.84 9.23 -11.10
CA ASP A 443 -0.34 8.83 -10.31
C ASP A 443 -1.00 10.03 -9.62
N ILE A 444 -1.29 11.08 -10.39
CA ILE A 444 -2.06 12.21 -9.88
C ILE A 444 -3.50 11.76 -9.56
N SER A 445 -3.87 11.82 -8.29
CA SER A 445 -5.19 11.43 -7.79
C SER A 445 -5.58 12.25 -6.56
N HIS A 446 -6.88 12.32 -6.23
CA HIS A 446 -7.32 13.04 -5.02
C HIS A 446 -6.80 12.41 -3.72
N GLY A 447 -6.42 11.13 -3.76
CA GLY A 447 -5.82 10.42 -2.62
C GLY A 447 -4.36 10.78 -2.39
N ASN A 448 -3.68 11.27 -3.43
CA ASN A 448 -2.25 11.60 -3.42
C ASN A 448 -1.99 13.10 -3.20
N ILE A 449 -3.02 13.93 -3.24
CA ILE A 449 -2.96 15.32 -2.77
C ILE A 449 -3.57 15.38 -1.37
N LEU A 450 -2.81 15.85 -0.40
CA LEU A 450 -3.25 15.94 1.00
C LEU A 450 -3.17 17.38 1.51
N ILE A 451 -3.95 17.68 2.55
CA ILE A 451 -3.92 18.95 3.27
C ILE A 451 -3.07 18.76 4.52
N ASP A 452 -1.97 19.48 4.65
CA ASP A 452 -1.12 19.46 5.85
C ASP A 452 -1.96 19.83 7.08
N ALA A 453 -2.08 18.90 8.03
CA ALA A 453 -2.86 19.06 9.25
C ALA A 453 -2.34 20.21 10.13
N LYS A 454 -1.06 20.55 10.02
CA LYS A 454 -0.42 21.63 10.78
C LYS A 454 -0.55 22.97 10.08
N THR A 455 -0.23 23.05 8.79
CA THR A 455 -0.14 24.34 8.08
C THR A 455 -1.41 24.71 7.31
N GLY A 456 -2.24 23.72 6.96
CA GLY A 456 -3.42 23.89 6.11
C GLY A 456 -3.09 24.07 4.63
N PHE A 457 -1.87 23.76 4.17
CA PHE A 457 -1.50 23.83 2.76
C PHE A 457 -1.62 22.47 2.06
N GLY A 458 -1.86 22.51 0.75
CA GLY A 458 -1.85 21.30 -0.06
C GLY A 458 -0.42 20.80 -0.27
N PHE A 459 -0.23 19.49 -0.35
CA PHE A 459 1.02 18.87 -0.76
C PHE A 459 0.76 17.59 -1.54
N LEU A 460 1.70 17.24 -2.42
CA LEU A 460 1.70 16.02 -3.22
C LEU A 460 2.47 14.91 -2.49
N ASN A 461 1.92 13.72 -2.50
CA ASN A 461 2.41 12.54 -1.80
C ASN A 461 2.36 11.32 -2.71
N ASP A 462 2.99 10.23 -2.28
CA ASP A 462 2.92 8.90 -2.91
C ASP A 462 3.69 8.80 -4.24
N TRP A 463 5.02 8.70 -4.14
CA TRP A 463 5.94 8.69 -5.29
C TRP A 463 6.36 7.29 -5.72
N ASP A 464 5.64 6.25 -5.30
CA ASP A 464 6.09 4.87 -5.46
C ASP A 464 5.92 4.28 -6.86
N VAL A 465 5.11 4.91 -7.71
CA VAL A 465 4.99 4.60 -9.15
C VAL A 465 5.57 5.70 -10.04
N SER A 466 6.32 6.63 -9.45
CA SER A 466 6.96 7.73 -10.19
C SER A 466 8.02 7.19 -11.16
N ILE A 467 8.23 7.94 -12.24
CA ILE A 467 9.17 7.58 -13.31
C ILE A 467 10.18 8.70 -13.46
N PHE A 468 11.47 8.34 -13.50
CA PHE A 468 12.49 9.31 -13.87
C PHE A 468 12.40 9.62 -15.36
N THR A 469 12.40 10.90 -15.73
CA THR A 469 12.24 11.35 -17.11
C THR A 469 13.33 10.82 -18.04
N ALA A 470 14.49 10.41 -17.49
CA ALA A 470 15.53 9.71 -18.23
C ALA A 470 15.03 8.38 -18.84
N TYR A 471 14.20 7.62 -18.10
CA TYR A 471 13.59 6.38 -18.60
C TYR A 471 12.53 6.62 -19.67
N ILE A 472 11.88 7.79 -19.68
CA ILE A 472 10.91 8.17 -20.73
C ILE A 472 11.63 8.47 -22.05
N GLN A 473 12.90 8.90 -21.98
CA GLN A 473 13.72 9.23 -23.15
C GLN A 473 14.30 7.99 -23.85
N ASP A 474 14.43 6.86 -23.15
CA ASP A 474 14.77 5.60 -23.79
C ASP A 474 13.55 5.03 -24.52
N LYS A 475 13.70 4.89 -25.84
CA LYS A 475 12.62 4.61 -26.78
C LYS A 475 12.17 3.15 -26.74
N ALA A 476 12.95 2.26 -26.14
CA ALA A 476 12.65 0.82 -26.10
C ALA A 476 11.72 0.41 -24.94
N GLU A 477 11.52 1.29 -23.94
CA GLU A 477 10.93 0.94 -22.64
C GLU A 477 9.75 1.83 -22.21
N ARG A 478 9.14 2.59 -23.13
CA ARG A 478 8.03 3.51 -22.79
C ARG A 478 6.88 2.75 -22.10
N VAL A 479 6.70 3.05 -20.81
CA VAL A 479 5.70 2.44 -19.95
C VAL A 479 4.32 2.99 -20.31
N GLY A 480 3.35 2.10 -20.48
CA GLY A 480 1.94 2.48 -20.62
C GLY A 480 1.39 3.08 -19.31
N PHE A 481 0.12 3.46 -19.31
CA PHE A 481 -0.51 4.03 -18.12
C PHE A 481 -0.48 3.07 -16.92
N GLY A 482 0.23 3.46 -15.85
CA GLY A 482 0.37 2.69 -14.60
C GLY A 482 -0.31 3.33 -13.37
N GLY A 483 -0.92 4.49 -13.53
CA GLY A 483 -1.56 5.25 -12.45
C GLY A 483 -2.98 4.81 -12.11
N THR A 484 -3.65 5.60 -11.28
CA THR A 484 -5.05 5.38 -10.88
C THR A 484 -6.00 5.65 -12.06
N TRP A 485 -6.59 4.58 -12.63
CA TRP A 485 -7.48 4.59 -13.82
C TRP A 485 -8.44 5.78 -13.91
N ALA A 486 -9.10 6.09 -12.79
CA ALA A 486 -10.05 7.21 -12.69
C ALA A 486 -9.48 8.54 -13.20
N TYR A 487 -8.20 8.84 -12.97
CA TYR A 487 -7.62 10.15 -13.26
C TYR A 487 -6.83 10.19 -14.57
N GLY A 488 -6.53 9.05 -15.18
CA GLY A 488 -5.76 8.98 -16.43
C GLY A 488 -6.34 9.86 -17.54
N SER A 489 -5.48 10.45 -18.36
CA SER A 489 -5.91 11.29 -19.49
C SER A 489 -6.78 10.51 -20.47
N ALA A 490 -7.66 11.19 -21.21
CA ALA A 490 -8.56 10.49 -22.14
C ALA A 490 -7.78 9.69 -23.20
N LEU A 491 -6.59 10.17 -23.61
CA LEU A 491 -5.75 9.46 -24.58
C LEU A 491 -5.02 8.28 -23.95
N ALA A 492 -4.43 8.42 -22.77
CA ALA A 492 -3.72 7.33 -22.10
C ALA A 492 -4.66 6.14 -21.81
N LEU A 493 -5.94 6.41 -21.54
CA LEU A 493 -6.95 5.38 -21.35
C LEU A 493 -7.45 4.77 -22.68
N ALA A 494 -7.56 5.57 -23.75
CA ALA A 494 -8.06 5.09 -25.04
C ALA A 494 -7.00 4.35 -25.88
N TYR A 495 -5.72 4.62 -25.62
CA TYR A 495 -4.57 4.13 -26.38
C TYR A 495 -3.54 3.49 -25.44
N PRO A 496 -3.65 2.17 -25.14
CA PRO A 496 -2.84 1.52 -24.11
C PRO A 496 -1.33 1.53 -24.38
N GLN A 497 -0.94 1.62 -25.66
CA GLN A 497 0.47 1.70 -26.07
C GLN A 497 0.96 3.14 -26.23
N LYS A 498 0.13 4.15 -25.89
CA LYS A 498 0.55 5.56 -25.87
C LYS A 498 1.66 5.72 -24.84
N PRO A 499 2.81 6.32 -25.23
CA PRO A 499 3.82 6.77 -24.29
C PRO A 499 3.22 7.76 -23.28
N PHE A 500 3.43 7.51 -21.99
CA PHE A 500 2.98 8.43 -20.95
C PHE A 500 3.87 9.69 -20.92
N GLU A 501 3.25 10.86 -20.85
CA GLU A 501 3.90 12.17 -20.95
C GLU A 501 3.54 13.08 -19.76
N VAL A 502 4.22 14.23 -19.64
CA VAL A 502 3.99 15.19 -18.55
C VAL A 502 2.58 15.78 -18.62
N GLU A 503 2.09 15.99 -19.83
CA GLU A 503 0.77 16.51 -20.15
C GLU A 503 -0.34 15.58 -19.66
N ASP A 504 -0.10 14.26 -19.61
CA ASP A 504 -1.08 13.30 -19.07
C ASP A 504 -1.28 13.49 -17.56
N ASP A 505 -0.20 13.72 -16.80
CA ASP A 505 -0.29 14.10 -15.37
C ASP A 505 -0.98 15.47 -15.19
N ILE A 506 -0.77 16.41 -16.11
CA ILE A 506 -1.42 17.73 -16.07
C ILE A 506 -2.93 17.61 -16.34
N GLU A 507 -3.35 16.79 -17.30
CA GLU A 507 -4.77 16.50 -17.54
C GLU A 507 -5.40 15.77 -16.35
N ALA A 508 -4.67 14.88 -15.69
CA ALA A 508 -5.14 14.18 -14.50
C ALA A 508 -5.52 15.13 -13.36
N PHE A 509 -4.84 16.28 -13.19
CA PHE A 509 -5.28 17.31 -12.24
C PHE A 509 -6.66 17.90 -12.57
N ILE A 510 -7.00 18.02 -13.85
CA ILE A 510 -8.33 18.50 -14.29
C ILE A 510 -9.39 17.44 -13.97
N TRP A 511 -9.14 16.18 -14.33
CA TRP A 511 -10.05 15.07 -14.02
C TRP A 511 -10.24 14.87 -12.51
N LEU A 512 -9.19 15.12 -11.71
CA LEU A 512 -9.28 15.16 -10.27
C LEU A 512 -10.26 16.24 -9.80
N ILE A 513 -10.19 17.47 -10.32
CA ILE A 513 -11.12 18.54 -9.93
C ILE A 513 -12.56 18.20 -10.36
N VAL A 514 -12.74 17.57 -11.53
CA VAL A 514 -14.05 17.05 -11.98
C VAL A 514 -14.59 16.02 -10.98
N TYR A 515 -13.76 15.06 -10.56
CA TYR A 515 -14.14 14.05 -9.57
C TYR A 515 -14.56 14.71 -8.25
N MET A 516 -13.78 15.67 -7.76
CA MET A 516 -14.09 16.40 -6.53
C MET A 516 -15.41 17.18 -6.64
N ALA A 517 -15.68 17.79 -7.79
CA ALA A 517 -16.93 18.51 -8.06
C ALA A 517 -18.15 17.58 -8.06
N ILE A 518 -18.05 16.40 -8.68
CA ILE A 518 -19.13 15.41 -8.73
C ILE A 518 -19.38 14.79 -7.35
N CYS A 519 -18.32 14.46 -6.61
CA CYS A 519 -18.45 13.73 -5.36
C CYS A 519 -18.79 14.60 -4.14
N TYR A 520 -18.39 15.88 -4.14
CA TYR A 520 -18.39 16.70 -2.92
C TYR A 520 -19.00 18.11 -3.07
N MET A 521 -19.55 18.46 -4.22
CA MET A 521 -20.16 19.78 -4.45
C MET A 521 -21.58 19.64 -5.00
N GLU A 522 -22.44 20.64 -4.77
CA GLU A 522 -23.79 20.62 -5.34
C GLU A 522 -23.78 20.96 -6.84
N HIS A 523 -24.34 20.06 -7.65
CA HIS A 523 -24.47 20.20 -9.09
C HIS A 523 -25.87 19.84 -9.59
N ASP A 524 -26.07 19.91 -10.90
CA ASP A 524 -27.31 19.59 -11.61
C ASP A 524 -27.75 18.12 -11.45
N LEU A 525 -26.80 17.19 -11.34
CA LEU A 525 -27.05 15.74 -11.24
C LEU A 525 -27.03 15.14 -9.81
N SER A 526 -26.91 15.93 -8.75
CA SER A 526 -26.69 15.44 -7.36
C SER A 526 -27.86 14.66 -6.72
N LYS A 527 -28.91 14.28 -7.46
CA LYS A 527 -30.10 13.61 -6.89
C LYS A 527 -30.32 12.16 -7.32
N ASP A 528 -30.01 11.79 -8.57
CA ASP A 528 -30.39 10.46 -9.08
C ASP A 528 -29.31 9.79 -9.98
N GLU A 529 -28.30 10.53 -10.45
CA GLU A 529 -27.40 10.03 -11.51
C GLU A 529 -25.90 10.08 -11.15
N GLN A 530 -25.55 10.58 -9.97
CA GLN A 530 -24.15 10.78 -9.56
C GLN A 530 -23.33 9.48 -9.56
N GLU A 531 -23.86 8.40 -8.94
CA GLU A 531 -23.13 7.13 -8.83
C GLU A 531 -22.88 6.49 -10.20
N ALA A 532 -23.91 6.47 -11.05
CA ALA A 532 -23.81 5.95 -12.41
C ALA A 532 -22.83 6.79 -13.25
N LEU A 533 -22.83 8.12 -13.09
CA LEU A 533 -21.86 8.98 -13.77
C LEU A 533 -20.44 8.70 -13.29
N VAL A 534 -20.20 8.56 -11.99
CA VAL A 534 -18.87 8.25 -11.44
C VAL A 534 -18.37 6.92 -12.00
N GLU A 535 -19.20 5.87 -11.95
CA GLU A 535 -18.83 4.55 -12.46
C GLU A 535 -18.50 4.61 -13.97
N ASN A 536 -19.38 5.21 -14.77
CA ASN A 536 -19.19 5.26 -16.21
C ASN A 536 -18.03 6.17 -16.66
N LEU A 537 -17.81 7.30 -15.98
CA LEU A 537 -16.79 8.28 -16.36
C LEU A 537 -15.39 7.93 -15.82
N PHE A 538 -15.31 7.37 -14.62
CA PHE A 538 -14.05 7.14 -13.90
C PHE A 538 -13.67 5.66 -13.75
N HIS A 539 -14.58 4.71 -13.94
CA HIS A 539 -14.31 3.29 -13.67
C HIS A 539 -14.61 2.36 -14.84
N ALA A 540 -15.36 2.81 -15.85
CA ALA A 540 -15.60 2.06 -17.08
C ALA A 540 -14.27 1.69 -17.77
N ARG A 541 -14.17 0.41 -18.11
CA ARG A 541 -13.04 -0.20 -18.82
C ARG A 541 -13.54 -1.36 -19.66
N GLU A 542 -12.96 -1.53 -20.83
CA GLU A 542 -13.24 -2.62 -21.76
C GLU A 542 -11.96 -3.40 -22.01
N VAL A 543 -12.06 -4.73 -22.18
CA VAL A 543 -10.90 -5.55 -22.53
C VAL A 543 -10.58 -5.33 -24.00
N PHE A 544 -9.34 -4.93 -24.28
CA PHE A 544 -8.85 -4.81 -25.64
C PHE A 544 -8.42 -6.20 -26.15
N PRO A 545 -8.96 -6.67 -27.28
CA PRO A 545 -8.59 -7.96 -27.85
C PRO A 545 -7.15 -7.88 -28.37
N THR A 546 -6.21 -8.47 -27.61
CA THR A 546 -4.81 -8.57 -28.00
C THR A 546 -4.52 -9.90 -28.69
N THR A 547 -3.60 -9.89 -29.65
CA THR A 547 -3.03 -11.10 -30.28
C THR A 547 -1.72 -11.51 -29.63
N ASP A 548 -1.35 -10.92 -28.49
CA ASP A 548 -0.07 -11.16 -27.83
C ASP A 548 -0.03 -12.56 -27.20
N GLU A 549 1.06 -13.30 -27.45
CA GLU A 549 1.25 -14.68 -26.97
C GLU A 549 1.39 -14.76 -25.44
N GLU A 550 1.63 -13.63 -24.76
CA GLU A 550 1.75 -13.52 -23.29
C GLU A 550 0.41 -13.41 -22.53
N GLU A 551 -0.75 -13.46 -23.22
CA GLU A 551 -2.11 -13.40 -22.61
C GLU A 551 -2.37 -12.21 -21.66
N ARG A 552 -1.57 -11.13 -21.70
CA ARG A 552 -1.82 -9.95 -20.85
C ARG A 552 -3.05 -9.19 -21.34
N GLU A 553 -4.14 -9.30 -20.59
CA GLU A 553 -5.36 -8.48 -20.78
C GLU A 553 -4.98 -6.98 -20.76
N GLN A 554 -5.14 -6.30 -21.89
CA GLN A 554 -5.04 -4.84 -21.96
C GLN A 554 -6.43 -4.25 -21.79
N TYR A 555 -6.53 -3.12 -21.10
CA TYR A 555 -7.80 -2.42 -20.88
C TYR A 555 -7.80 -1.08 -21.61
N ILE A 556 -8.92 -0.73 -22.22
CA ILE A 556 -9.19 0.59 -22.80
C ILE A 556 -10.36 1.27 -22.09
N GLY A 557 -10.39 2.60 -22.14
CA GLY A 557 -11.49 3.40 -21.58
C GLY A 557 -11.42 4.86 -22.02
N GLY A 558 -11.93 5.76 -21.18
CA GLY A 558 -11.88 7.20 -21.43
C GLY A 558 -12.85 7.70 -22.52
N ALA A 559 -13.76 6.87 -23.04
CA ALA A 559 -14.70 7.27 -24.10
C ALA A 559 -15.59 8.46 -23.68
N LEU A 560 -16.16 8.43 -22.47
CA LEU A 560 -16.93 9.56 -21.94
C LEU A 560 -16.07 10.78 -21.63
N LYS A 561 -14.82 10.58 -21.21
CA LYS A 561 -13.86 11.68 -21.02
C LYS A 561 -13.63 12.42 -22.33
N LEU A 562 -13.34 11.67 -23.39
CA LEU A 562 -13.14 12.20 -24.74
C LEU A 562 -14.41 12.91 -25.24
N HIS A 563 -15.60 12.35 -24.99
CA HIS A 563 -16.87 12.97 -25.36
C HIS A 563 -17.04 14.37 -24.73
N TYR A 564 -16.84 14.51 -23.42
CA TYR A 564 -16.98 15.81 -22.75
C TYR A 564 -15.89 16.81 -23.17
N ILE A 565 -14.66 16.35 -23.40
CA ILE A 565 -13.60 17.18 -23.99
C ILE A 565 -14.01 17.69 -25.38
N GLN A 566 -14.52 16.82 -26.25
CA GLN A 566 -14.99 17.19 -27.59
C GLN A 566 -16.18 18.14 -27.57
N LEU A 567 -17.05 18.06 -26.57
CA LEU A 567 -18.12 19.03 -26.37
C LEU A 567 -17.63 20.40 -25.85
N GLY A 568 -16.42 20.45 -25.27
CA GLY A 568 -15.88 21.63 -24.60
C GLY A 568 -16.68 22.04 -23.37
N LYS A 569 -17.36 21.08 -22.72
CA LYS A 569 -18.19 21.32 -21.54
C LYS A 569 -17.90 20.29 -20.44
N PRO A 570 -17.87 20.71 -19.16
CA PRO A 570 -17.64 19.77 -18.08
C PRO A 570 -18.83 18.81 -17.90
N PRO A 571 -18.61 17.61 -17.33
CA PRO A 571 -19.64 16.58 -17.16
C PRO A 571 -20.82 16.97 -16.27
N VAL A 572 -20.62 17.96 -15.38
CA VAL A 572 -21.65 18.48 -14.48
C VAL A 572 -21.56 20.00 -14.42
N GLN A 573 -22.70 20.64 -14.11
CA GLN A 573 -22.77 22.07 -13.87
C GLN A 573 -23.01 22.32 -12.39
N LEU A 574 -22.04 22.91 -11.68
CA LEU A 574 -22.24 23.32 -10.29
C LEU A 574 -23.42 24.28 -10.19
N ARG A 575 -24.24 24.15 -9.14
CA ARG A 575 -25.42 25.02 -8.96
C ARG A 575 -25.02 26.47 -8.73
N ASN A 576 -23.96 26.68 -7.94
CA ASN A 576 -23.36 28.00 -7.81
C ASN A 576 -22.37 28.24 -8.95
N ARG A 577 -22.82 28.92 -10.01
CA ARG A 577 -21.97 29.28 -11.17
C ARG A 577 -20.87 30.28 -10.86
N SER A 578 -20.96 30.99 -9.73
CA SER A 578 -19.91 31.91 -9.27
C SER A 578 -18.83 31.21 -8.44
N ASP A 579 -19.00 29.91 -8.13
CA ASP A 579 -17.98 29.14 -7.44
C ASP A 579 -16.69 29.06 -8.31
N PRO A 580 -15.49 29.28 -7.73
CA PRO A 580 -14.23 29.15 -8.43
C PRO A 580 -14.07 27.84 -9.21
N VAL A 581 -14.57 26.72 -8.69
CA VAL A 581 -14.48 25.41 -9.37
C VAL A 581 -15.31 25.42 -10.65
N ALA A 582 -16.50 26.03 -10.65
CA ALA A 582 -17.34 26.14 -11.85
C ALA A 582 -16.62 26.95 -12.94
N VAL A 583 -16.05 28.10 -12.57
CA VAL A 583 -15.30 28.98 -13.46
C VAL A 583 -14.06 28.27 -14.03
N PHE A 584 -13.35 27.52 -13.18
CA PHE A 584 -12.20 26.73 -13.59
C PHE A 584 -12.58 25.65 -14.60
N LEU A 585 -13.62 24.86 -14.31
CA LEU A 585 -14.05 23.75 -15.17
C LEU A 585 -14.49 24.23 -16.55
N ASP A 586 -15.25 25.33 -16.65
CA ASP A 586 -15.64 25.90 -17.94
C ASP A 586 -14.41 26.31 -18.77
N ALA A 587 -13.42 26.93 -18.15
CA ALA A 587 -12.18 27.31 -18.81
C ALA A 587 -11.34 26.08 -19.22
N ALA A 588 -11.26 25.07 -18.35
CA ALA A 588 -10.46 23.86 -18.56
C ALA A 588 -10.99 23.04 -19.73
N PHE A 589 -12.30 22.85 -19.81
CA PHE A 589 -12.91 22.09 -20.91
C PHE A 589 -12.85 22.84 -22.24
N LYS A 590 -12.89 24.17 -22.24
CA LYS A 590 -12.61 24.96 -23.44
C LYS A 590 -11.17 24.75 -23.93
N LEU A 591 -10.19 24.80 -23.02
CA LEU A 591 -8.79 24.56 -23.36
C LEU A 591 -8.59 23.14 -23.91
N LEU A 592 -9.10 22.12 -23.20
CA LEU A 592 -8.98 20.72 -23.63
C LEU A 592 -9.64 20.50 -24.99
N HIS A 593 -10.81 21.10 -25.25
CA HIS A 593 -11.46 21.06 -26.56
C HIS A 593 -10.55 21.60 -27.66
N ASP A 594 -9.99 22.80 -27.47
CA ASP A 594 -9.13 23.46 -28.45
C ASP A 594 -7.82 22.67 -28.70
N LEU A 595 -7.31 21.97 -27.68
CA LEU A 595 -6.12 21.11 -27.79
C LEU A 595 -6.45 19.80 -28.51
N TYR A 596 -7.51 19.10 -28.10
CA TYR A 596 -7.91 17.83 -28.69
C TYR A 596 -8.38 17.97 -30.14
N ALA A 597 -8.93 19.12 -30.52
CA ALA A 597 -9.31 19.43 -31.89
C ALA A 597 -8.10 19.48 -32.86
N LYS A 598 -6.87 19.59 -32.35
CA LYS A 598 -5.64 19.61 -33.14
C LYS A 598 -5.02 18.23 -33.34
N ILE A 599 -5.52 17.19 -32.65
CA ILE A 599 -4.95 15.86 -32.69
C ILE A 599 -5.29 15.17 -34.03
N ASP A 600 -4.26 14.66 -34.70
CA ASP A 600 -4.43 13.74 -35.83
C ASP A 600 -4.68 12.32 -35.29
N PHE A 601 -5.96 12.00 -35.03
CA PHE A 601 -6.36 10.68 -34.53
C PHE A 601 -5.89 9.52 -35.43
N PRO A 602 -6.02 9.60 -36.77
CA PRO A 602 -5.42 8.61 -37.67
C PRO A 602 -3.91 8.39 -37.43
N ALA A 603 -3.14 9.43 -37.15
CA ALA A 603 -1.70 9.29 -36.92
C ALA A 603 -1.35 8.56 -35.61
N ILE A 604 -2.18 8.66 -34.57
CA ILE A 604 -1.96 8.00 -33.27
C ILE A 604 -2.66 6.63 -33.14
N GLU A 605 -3.41 6.21 -34.15
CA GLU A 605 -4.21 4.98 -34.09
C GLU A 605 -3.35 3.72 -33.89
N HIS A 606 -2.08 3.77 -34.29
CA HIS A 606 -1.12 2.70 -34.05
C HIS A 606 -0.88 2.40 -32.56
N TRP A 607 -1.20 3.32 -31.64
CA TRP A 607 -1.13 3.08 -30.19
C TRP A 607 -2.34 2.35 -29.61
N ARG A 608 -3.41 2.14 -30.40
CA ARG A 608 -4.64 1.47 -29.93
C ARG A 608 -4.44 -0.04 -29.78
N GLY A 609 -3.58 -0.65 -30.60
CA GLY A 609 -3.19 -2.05 -30.49
C GLY A 609 -3.04 -2.75 -31.84
N GLY A 610 -1.88 -3.37 -32.04
CA GLY A 610 -1.50 -4.25 -33.15
C GLY A 610 -0.21 -4.98 -32.78
N ALA A 611 0.12 -6.09 -33.45
CA ALA A 611 1.42 -6.75 -33.31
C ALA A 611 2.50 -5.67 -33.42
N ARG A 612 3.44 -5.58 -32.45
CA ARG A 612 4.51 -4.58 -32.43
C ARG A 612 5.01 -4.41 -33.87
N GLY A 613 4.57 -3.35 -34.54
CA GLY A 613 5.01 -3.09 -35.91
C GLY A 613 6.54 -2.99 -35.88
N PRO A 614 7.23 -3.19 -37.02
CA PRO A 614 8.67 -2.91 -37.07
C PRO A 614 8.88 -1.54 -36.42
N ARG A 615 9.87 -1.44 -35.51
CA ARG A 615 10.22 -0.30 -34.61
C ARG A 615 10.38 1.06 -35.32
N SER A 616 9.40 1.49 -36.10
CA SER A 616 9.61 2.37 -37.26
C SER A 616 8.82 3.67 -37.20
N PHE A 617 8.13 3.93 -36.08
CA PHE A 617 7.74 5.29 -35.79
C PHE A 617 7.86 5.59 -34.30
N VAL A 618 9.07 5.94 -33.88
CA VAL A 618 9.28 6.62 -32.61
C VAL A 618 9.45 8.10 -32.91
N PRO A 619 8.54 8.99 -32.45
CA PRO A 619 8.73 10.42 -32.57
C PRO A 619 10.17 10.83 -32.21
N GLY A 620 10.81 11.67 -33.05
CA GLY A 620 12.18 12.13 -32.82
C GLY A 620 12.32 12.87 -31.48
N ARG A 621 13.54 12.93 -30.93
CA ARG A 621 13.88 13.88 -29.85
C ARG A 621 13.58 15.30 -30.39
N GLY A 622 12.38 15.81 -30.16
CA GLY A 622 11.92 17.10 -30.69
C GLY A 622 10.54 17.12 -31.37
N SER A 623 9.80 16.01 -31.45
CA SER A 623 8.37 16.11 -31.79
C SER A 623 7.59 16.67 -30.60
N ASN A 624 6.68 17.60 -30.87
CA ASN A 624 5.76 18.11 -29.85
C ASN A 624 4.90 16.96 -29.28
N SER A 625 4.59 17.02 -27.99
CA SER A 625 3.62 16.10 -27.36
C SER A 625 2.28 16.14 -28.09
N VAL A 626 1.49 15.06 -28.02
CA VAL A 626 0.13 15.03 -28.57
C VAL A 626 -0.78 16.05 -27.88
N LEU A 627 -0.48 16.40 -26.63
CA LEU A 627 -1.20 17.41 -25.83
C LEU A 627 -0.40 18.71 -25.68
N ASP A 628 0.49 19.01 -26.64
CA ASP A 628 1.31 20.22 -26.64
C ASP A 628 0.48 21.48 -26.41
N GLY A 629 0.90 22.28 -25.41
CA GLY A 629 0.17 23.45 -24.91
C GLY A 629 -0.51 23.24 -23.55
N LEU A 630 -0.69 22.01 -23.08
CA LEU A 630 -1.16 21.72 -21.71
C LEU A 630 0.01 21.74 -20.72
N THR A 631 0.40 22.94 -20.26
CA THR A 631 1.58 23.11 -19.37
C THR A 631 1.20 23.43 -17.92
N HIS A 632 2.15 23.26 -16.98
CA HIS A 632 1.94 23.63 -15.58
C HIS A 632 1.55 25.10 -15.42
N GLU A 633 2.11 25.98 -16.24
CA GLU A 633 1.91 27.43 -16.26
C GLU A 633 0.48 27.77 -16.66
N VAL A 634 -0.04 27.10 -17.69
CA VAL A 634 -1.42 27.27 -18.16
C VAL A 634 -2.38 26.79 -17.07
N LEU A 635 -2.20 25.55 -16.58
CA LEU A 635 -3.06 25.00 -15.52
C LEU A 635 -3.02 25.85 -14.25
N TYR A 636 -1.82 26.21 -13.77
CA TYR A 636 -1.66 27.04 -12.58
C TYR A 636 -2.29 28.44 -12.78
N GLY A 637 -2.11 29.05 -13.95
CA GLY A 637 -2.73 30.33 -14.29
C GLY A 637 -4.25 30.27 -14.24
N MET A 638 -4.85 29.18 -14.71
CA MET A 638 -6.31 28.95 -14.64
C MET A 638 -6.79 28.77 -13.21
N LEU A 639 -6.11 27.97 -12.40
CA LEU A 639 -6.42 27.78 -10.98
C LEU A 639 -6.39 29.12 -10.22
N VAL A 640 -5.35 29.93 -10.46
CA VAL A 640 -5.17 31.25 -9.84
C VAL A 640 -6.25 32.24 -10.25
N LYS A 641 -6.58 32.27 -11.54
CA LYS A 641 -7.57 33.19 -12.10
C LYS A 641 -8.97 32.87 -11.58
N ALA A 642 -9.32 31.59 -11.53
CA ALA A 642 -10.61 31.14 -11.01
C ALA A 642 -10.75 31.40 -9.50
N GLY A 643 -9.66 31.25 -8.73
CA GLY A 643 -9.61 31.60 -7.30
C GLY A 643 -9.52 33.11 -7.01
N ASN A 644 -9.97 33.99 -7.92
CA ASN A 644 -9.98 35.45 -7.78
C ASN A 644 -8.62 36.12 -7.48
N GLY A 645 -7.49 35.50 -7.88
CA GLY A 645 -6.17 36.08 -7.76
C GLY A 645 -5.73 36.27 -6.30
N TRP A 646 -4.88 35.37 -5.81
CA TRP A 646 -4.39 35.16 -4.42
C TRP A 646 -3.82 36.37 -3.63
N ALA A 647 -4.38 37.57 -3.71
CA ALA A 647 -3.83 38.81 -3.17
C ALA A 647 -3.85 38.86 -1.63
N GLU A 648 -4.86 38.28 -0.98
CA GLU A 648 -4.87 38.10 0.48
C GLU A 648 -3.93 36.97 0.92
N TRP A 649 -3.85 35.90 0.14
CA TRP A 649 -2.97 34.77 0.42
C TRP A 649 -1.49 35.12 0.30
N ARG A 650 -1.04 35.90 -0.69
CA ARG A 650 0.36 36.36 -0.74
C ARG A 650 0.74 37.08 0.54
N ARG A 651 -0.16 37.94 1.04
CA ARG A 651 0.04 38.70 2.29
C ARG A 651 0.02 37.80 3.53
N GLU A 652 -0.85 36.79 3.57
CA GLU A 652 -0.95 35.84 4.69
C GLU A 652 0.21 34.83 4.71
N ALA A 653 0.61 34.31 3.54
CA ALA A 653 1.75 33.42 3.38
C ALA A 653 3.07 34.15 3.71
N GLU A 654 3.23 35.41 3.32
CA GLU A 654 4.37 36.26 3.73
C GLU A 654 4.39 36.43 5.26
N ARG A 655 3.24 36.72 5.88
CA ARG A 655 3.10 36.86 7.34
C ARG A 655 3.43 35.56 8.09
N LYS A 656 2.88 34.42 7.66
CA LYS A 656 3.16 33.10 8.25
C LYS A 656 4.62 32.68 8.02
N ARG A 657 5.20 32.99 6.86
CA ARG A 657 6.61 32.75 6.54
C ARG A 657 7.54 33.59 7.41
N GLN A 658 7.22 34.87 7.63
CA GLN A 658 7.95 35.74 8.55
C GLN A 658 7.84 35.23 9.98
N ALA A 659 6.65 34.83 10.44
CA ALA A 659 6.45 34.26 11.77
C ALA A 659 7.23 32.95 11.98
N GLN A 660 7.20 32.03 11.00
CA GLN A 660 7.95 30.78 11.06
C GLN A 660 9.46 31.01 11.04
N THR A 661 9.95 31.92 10.19
CA THR A 661 11.37 32.27 10.12
C THR A 661 11.84 32.91 11.43
N MET A 662 11.05 33.82 12.01
CA MET A 662 11.34 34.42 13.31
C MET A 662 11.34 33.36 14.43
N LYS A 663 10.45 32.37 14.38
CA LYS A 663 10.43 31.27 15.35
C LYS A 663 11.69 30.40 15.25
N THR A 664 12.08 30.00 14.03
CA THR A 664 13.30 29.21 13.80
C THR A 664 14.56 29.96 14.22
N VAL A 665 14.64 31.27 13.92
CA VAL A 665 15.76 32.12 14.38
C VAL A 665 15.78 32.24 15.90
N SER A 666 14.62 32.41 16.54
CA SER A 666 14.51 32.46 18.00
C SER A 666 14.95 31.15 18.66
N GLU A 667 14.53 30.00 18.13
CA GLU A 667 14.94 28.67 18.62
C GLU A 667 16.45 28.41 18.42
N PHE A 668 17.01 28.86 17.29
CA PHE A 668 18.45 28.79 17.02
C PHE A 668 19.25 29.65 18.01
N VAL A 669 18.83 30.90 18.23
CA VAL A 669 19.46 31.82 19.19
C VAL A 669 19.36 31.26 20.62
N ALA A 670 18.22 30.66 21.00
CA ALA A 670 18.06 30.03 22.30
C ALA A 670 19.01 28.84 22.49
N ARG A 671 19.17 27.97 21.48
CA ARG A 671 20.12 26.85 21.53
C ARG A 671 21.57 27.31 21.60
N ALA A 672 21.96 28.27 20.77
CA ALA A 672 23.30 28.84 20.78
C ALA A 672 23.63 29.53 22.12
N SER A 673 22.66 30.19 22.74
CA SER A 673 22.84 30.83 24.06
C SER A 673 23.04 29.81 25.19
N VAL A 674 22.36 28.66 25.13
CA VAL A 674 22.53 27.55 26.08
C VAL A 674 23.88 26.86 25.89
N GLU A 675 24.35 26.71 24.65
CA GLU A 675 25.69 26.16 24.35
C GLU A 675 26.82 27.10 24.76
N MET A 676 26.66 28.42 24.65
CA MET A 676 27.66 29.39 25.14
C MET A 676 27.68 29.54 26.67
N SER A 677 26.58 29.17 27.35
CA SER A 677 26.48 29.24 28.81
C SER A 677 26.96 27.97 29.52
N ARG A 678 27.22 26.89 28.76
CA ARG A 678 27.86 25.65 29.20
C ARG A 678 29.35 25.71 28.91
#